data_AF-A0A8S1ENW1-F1
#
_entry.id   AF-A0A8S1ENW1-F1
#
_cell.length_a   1.000
_cell.length_b   1.000
_cell.length_c   1.000
_cell.angle_alpha   90.00
_cell.angle_beta   90.00
_cell.angle_gamma   90.00
#
_symmetry.space_group_name_H-M   'P 1'
#
loop_
_entity.id
_entity.type
_entity.pdbx_description
1 polymer ?
#
loop_
_entity_poly.entity_id
_entity_poly.type
_entity_poly.pdbx_seq_one_letter_code
_entity_poly.pdbx_strand_id
1 'polypeptide(L)'
;MAIFLQGRLHWMEDYKYLFKVVLVGNAGVGKTCLVRKFTQGIFPPGQSATIGVDFMIKTVKVGNDKIKLQIWDTAGQERFRSITQSYYRSAHAIVLVYDVACQPSFDCLPEWLGEIESYANRRVLKILVGNKVDKGEEREVPERIGRDFSEMNNFDYFLETSALDATNVDQLFEQVATRLTNDMKVTDERLTQYRADTSANTPNGGAIKLMDRAQSVYNMHRLEIRNAIRMYSKANQPASAKITPSHHTQYMHAKTGGFSQAAPTLHNPYKDDPILDRALRRMLPQECYEKVASDLARFGDRVVSEIEQLGRQAELEQPKLEQQDAWGKRIDKLVVCKEWYRLKQICAEEGIIAIGYEKDQDPYVQRLHQISKLFLFAPSAGLVTCPMAMTDGAVKTLTALNLNGKHKLATEAIERLQSRDPKRAWTSGQWMTEKKGGSDVAGGCDTYAINIEGDKYRLHGYKWFSSAVDADIALTLARVVDADGNAVAGSRGLSLFLLRIRDDDGNLNGIQMVRLKNKLGTKQLPTAELLLDGVIAYKIGEQGRGVAGISNMLNITRIHNSVASLGFMRRIISLARDYATKRIVFGQPQAKWPLHTSTIAKMEVDVRGTMLLLLESARLLGLSEAGKCTDVEALLLRLITPVLKLYAGKQAVPLVSEGIECFGGQGYMEDTGLPTLLRDAQVTPIWEGTTNVLSLDVLRVFSGRDNVLQAFGKRVEQLLQNAKTDNEKLNKSKEEIRKALKTLQTLLIKASDSALNDSVRIDSVARDISFAIARIYAGSLLIEFASDEGIANATDAEVAYRWCCEQPLVNLRWEWFSNDRVKADRNIVYESFAGKQSKL
;
A
#
# COMPACT_ATOMS: atom_id res chain seq x y z
N MET A 1 7.28 39.32 23.50
CA MET A 1 6.21 38.76 22.63
C MET A 1 6.03 39.68 21.43
N ALA A 2 7.04 39.67 20.57
CA ALA A 2 7.20 40.28 19.25
C ALA A 2 8.64 39.87 18.86
N ILE A 3 8.92 39.56 17.59
CA ILE A 3 10.07 38.78 17.07
C ILE A 3 9.73 37.27 16.96
N PHE A 4 8.89 36.90 15.99
CA PHE A 4 8.84 35.55 15.40
C PHE A 4 8.15 35.53 14.01
N LEU A 5 8.42 36.54 13.17
CA LEU A 5 7.95 36.58 11.77
C LEU A 5 9.03 37.06 10.77
N GLN A 6 10.29 36.72 11.01
CA GLN A 6 11.37 36.87 10.04
C GLN A 6 12.31 35.66 10.13
N GLY A 7 12.07 34.69 9.26
CA GLY A 7 12.84 33.45 9.21
C GLY A 7 12.44 32.59 8.01
N ARG A 8 12.34 33.21 6.82
CA ARG A 8 12.35 32.42 5.57
C ARG A 8 13.76 31.84 5.43
N LEU A 9 13.89 30.53 5.66
CA LEU A 9 15.02 29.76 5.17
C LEU A 9 15.09 29.93 3.65
N HIS A 10 16.03 30.77 3.21
CA HIS A 10 16.52 30.87 1.85
C HIS A 10 17.26 29.56 1.53
N TRP A 11 16.56 28.58 0.96
CA TRP A 11 17.20 27.74 -0.03
C TRP A 11 17.33 28.63 -1.27
N MET A 12 18.53 29.14 -1.55
CA MET A 12 18.81 29.83 -2.81
C MET A 12 18.62 28.83 -3.95
N GLU A 13 17.41 28.74 -4.48
CA GLU A 13 17.19 28.18 -5.79
C GLU A 13 17.89 29.08 -6.81
N ASP A 14 18.83 28.51 -7.55
CA ASP A 14 19.75 29.19 -8.49
C ASP A 14 19.05 29.78 -9.75
N TYR A 15 17.75 30.05 -9.69
CA TYR A 15 16.91 30.48 -10.80
C TYR A 15 15.68 31.27 -10.32
N LYS A 16 15.17 32.16 -11.16
CA LYS A 16 14.05 33.07 -10.84
C LYS A 16 12.67 32.50 -11.20
N TYR A 17 12.56 31.83 -12.35
CA TYR A 17 11.32 31.19 -12.81
C TYR A 17 11.59 29.78 -13.33
N LEU A 18 10.60 28.89 -13.17
CA LEU A 18 10.57 27.53 -13.68
C LEU A 18 9.39 27.37 -14.63
N PHE A 19 9.64 26.96 -15.87
CA PHE A 19 8.59 26.77 -16.87
C PHE A 19 8.58 25.35 -17.42
N LYS A 20 7.38 24.80 -17.57
CA LYS A 20 7.11 23.50 -18.18
C LYS A 20 6.82 23.67 -19.67
N VAL A 21 7.65 23.08 -20.52
CA VAL A 21 7.52 23.09 -21.99
C VAL A 21 7.29 21.65 -22.46
N VAL A 22 6.27 21.41 -23.26
CA VAL A 22 5.92 20.06 -23.75
C VAL A 22 6.01 20.03 -25.27
N LEU A 23 6.74 19.07 -25.83
CA LEU A 23 6.80 18.87 -27.28
C LEU A 23 5.80 17.80 -27.70
N VAL A 24 5.06 18.03 -28.79
CA VAL A 24 4.05 17.11 -29.34
C VAL A 24 4.11 17.06 -30.87
N GLY A 25 3.53 16.02 -31.47
CA GLY A 25 3.54 15.77 -32.91
C GLY A 25 3.81 14.29 -33.23
N ASN A 26 3.69 13.89 -34.50
CA ASN A 26 3.81 12.50 -34.93
C ASN A 26 5.16 11.84 -34.57
N ALA A 27 5.22 10.51 -34.60
CA ALA A 27 6.46 9.77 -34.41
C ALA A 27 7.42 10.09 -35.57
N GLY A 28 8.71 10.26 -35.27
CA GLY A 28 9.73 10.50 -36.30
C GLY A 28 9.89 11.95 -36.77
N VAL A 29 9.05 12.90 -36.32
CA VAL A 29 9.19 14.33 -36.72
C VAL A 29 10.42 15.03 -36.11
N GLY A 30 11.10 14.40 -35.14
CA GLY A 30 12.37 14.86 -34.58
C GLY A 30 12.30 15.63 -33.25
N LYS A 31 11.21 15.50 -32.46
CA LYS A 31 11.07 16.08 -31.12
C LYS A 31 12.24 15.77 -30.19
N THR A 32 12.58 14.49 -30.03
CA THR A 32 13.72 14.04 -29.22
C THR A 32 15.04 14.61 -29.70
N CYS A 33 15.23 14.71 -31.02
CA CYS A 33 16.43 15.31 -31.59
C CYS A 33 16.51 16.81 -31.28
N LEU A 34 15.39 17.55 -31.34
CA LEU A 34 15.34 18.96 -30.93
C LEU A 34 15.68 19.14 -29.46
N VAL A 35 15.10 18.34 -28.57
CA VAL A 35 15.37 18.41 -27.12
C VAL A 35 16.83 18.08 -26.83
N ARG A 36 17.38 17.01 -27.41
CA ARG A 36 18.79 16.63 -27.20
C ARG A 36 19.76 17.65 -27.81
N LYS A 37 19.46 18.17 -29.00
CA LYS A 37 20.29 19.20 -29.63
C LYS A 37 20.33 20.46 -28.76
N PHE A 38 19.18 20.90 -28.25
CA PHE A 38 19.13 22.04 -27.33
C PHE A 38 19.83 21.75 -26.00
N THR A 39 19.55 20.61 -25.36
CA THR A 39 20.00 20.37 -23.99
C THR A 39 21.44 19.88 -23.88
N GLN A 40 21.92 19.14 -24.88
CA GLN A 40 23.21 18.45 -24.86
C GLN A 40 24.14 18.87 -26.03
N GLY A 41 23.64 19.61 -27.03
CA GLY A 41 24.42 19.97 -28.23
C GLY A 41 24.58 18.83 -29.25
N ILE A 42 23.98 17.66 -29.00
CA ILE A 42 24.22 16.43 -29.76
C ILE A 42 23.01 16.08 -30.62
N PHE A 43 23.26 15.63 -31.85
CA PHE A 43 22.27 14.97 -32.71
C PHE A 43 22.53 13.45 -32.72
N PRO A 44 21.64 12.61 -32.15
CA PRO A 44 21.85 11.16 -32.11
C PRO A 44 21.57 10.51 -33.48
N PRO A 45 22.57 9.91 -34.17
CA PRO A 45 22.33 9.21 -35.43
C PRO A 45 21.50 7.94 -35.19
N GLY A 46 20.50 7.69 -36.04
CA GLY A 46 19.68 6.46 -35.96
C GLY A 46 18.67 6.43 -34.80
N GLN A 47 18.27 7.60 -34.26
CA GLN A 47 17.28 7.69 -33.19
C GLN A 47 15.96 6.99 -33.57
N SER A 48 15.60 5.94 -32.83
CA SER A 48 14.31 5.27 -32.95
C SER A 48 13.18 6.06 -32.27
N ALA A 49 11.93 5.71 -32.58
CA ALA A 49 10.77 6.36 -31.99
C ALA A 49 10.77 6.26 -30.45
N THR A 50 10.53 7.39 -29.78
CA THR A 50 10.49 7.48 -28.32
C THR A 50 9.39 6.60 -27.75
N ILE A 51 9.77 5.73 -26.82
CA ILE A 51 8.84 4.89 -26.05
C ILE A 51 8.55 5.62 -24.73
N GLY A 52 7.33 6.11 -24.56
CA GLY A 52 6.93 6.86 -23.35
C GLY A 52 7.21 8.36 -23.43
N VAL A 53 7.61 8.97 -22.31
CA VAL A 53 7.92 10.41 -22.20
C VAL A 53 9.26 10.57 -21.50
N ASP A 54 10.15 11.36 -22.08
CA ASP A 54 11.47 11.70 -21.51
C ASP A 54 11.47 13.13 -20.98
N PHE A 55 12.31 13.40 -19.99
CA PHE A 55 12.31 14.66 -19.24
C PHE A 55 13.72 15.23 -19.10
N MET A 56 13.90 16.46 -19.54
CA MET A 56 15.16 17.18 -19.49
C MET A 56 15.00 18.57 -18.87
N ILE A 57 16.03 19.04 -18.16
CA ILE A 57 16.06 20.40 -17.60
C ILE A 57 17.24 21.15 -18.21
N LYS A 58 17.01 22.36 -18.74
CA LYS A 58 18.06 23.30 -19.14
C LYS A 58 17.81 24.67 -18.52
N THR A 59 18.88 25.28 -18.01
CA THR A 59 18.83 26.67 -17.50
C THR A 59 19.26 27.61 -18.61
N VAL A 60 18.44 28.60 -18.92
CA VAL A 60 18.71 29.67 -19.88
C VAL A 60 18.76 31.02 -19.18
N LYS A 61 19.45 32.01 -19.76
CA LYS A 61 19.47 33.38 -19.24
C LYS A 61 18.55 34.25 -20.08
N VAL A 62 17.62 34.95 -19.43
CA VAL A 62 16.74 35.95 -20.07
C VAL A 62 17.01 37.29 -19.40
N GLY A 63 17.78 38.16 -20.07
CA GLY A 63 18.34 39.36 -19.45
C GLY A 63 19.26 38.99 -18.27
N ASN A 64 18.96 39.53 -17.09
CA ASN A 64 19.70 39.23 -15.85
C ASN A 64 19.15 38.02 -15.07
N ASP A 65 18.04 37.42 -15.53
CA ASP A 65 17.34 36.37 -14.80
C ASP A 65 17.74 34.98 -15.33
N LYS A 66 18.10 34.06 -14.42
CA LYS A 66 18.29 32.63 -14.74
C LYS A 66 16.92 31.94 -14.73
N ILE A 67 16.55 31.29 -15.83
CA ILE A 67 15.25 30.62 -16.02
C ILE A 67 15.48 29.13 -16.23
N LYS A 68 14.75 28.26 -15.51
CA LYS A 68 14.79 26.82 -15.73
C LYS A 68 13.64 26.39 -16.64
N LEU A 69 13.97 25.72 -17.74
CA LEU A 69 13.00 25.05 -18.59
C LEU A 69 12.97 23.56 -18.27
N GLN A 70 11.80 23.06 -17.93
CA GLN A 70 11.46 21.64 -17.82
C GLN A 70 10.85 21.19 -19.15
N ILE A 71 11.64 20.49 -19.96
CA ILE A 71 11.28 20.12 -21.33
C ILE A 71 10.85 18.65 -21.33
N TRP A 72 9.61 18.42 -21.73
CA TRP A 72 8.98 17.09 -21.81
C TRP A 72 8.91 16.66 -23.26
N ASP A 73 9.64 15.60 -23.60
CA ASP A 73 9.66 14.99 -24.93
C ASP A 73 8.69 13.81 -24.96
N THR A 74 7.64 13.87 -25.77
CA THR A 74 6.58 12.85 -25.79
C THR A 74 6.72 11.86 -26.95
N ALA A 75 6.27 10.61 -26.73
CA ALA A 75 6.08 9.65 -27.79
C ALA A 75 5.07 10.19 -28.82
N GLY A 76 5.47 10.23 -30.09
CA GLY A 76 4.61 10.72 -31.18
C GLY A 76 3.68 9.67 -31.77
N GLN A 77 3.53 8.49 -31.14
CA GLN A 77 2.66 7.44 -31.65
C GLN A 77 1.21 7.69 -31.20
N GLU A 78 0.32 7.68 -32.17
CA GLU A 78 -1.13 7.75 -32.08
C GLU A 78 -1.74 6.74 -31.08
N ARG A 79 -1.09 5.58 -30.89
CA ARG A 79 -1.51 4.53 -29.94
C ARG A 79 -1.33 4.88 -28.45
N PHE A 80 -0.57 5.95 -28.12
CA PHE A 80 -0.33 6.39 -26.74
C PHE A 80 -0.94 7.77 -26.42
N ARG A 81 -1.85 8.29 -27.27
CA ARG A 81 -2.50 9.60 -27.10
C ARG A 81 -3.14 9.80 -25.72
N SER A 82 -3.69 8.76 -25.10
CA SER A 82 -4.27 8.84 -23.74
C SER A 82 -3.26 9.20 -22.64
N ILE A 83 -1.98 8.88 -22.82
CA ILE A 83 -0.90 9.17 -21.86
C ILE A 83 -0.47 10.64 -22.00
N THR A 84 -0.41 11.15 -23.23
CA THR A 84 0.02 12.53 -23.55
C THR A 84 -0.91 13.59 -22.94
N GLN A 85 -2.21 13.30 -22.83
CA GLN A 85 -3.23 14.20 -22.26
C GLN A 85 -2.87 14.73 -20.86
N SER A 86 -2.30 13.88 -20.01
CA SER A 86 -1.93 14.25 -18.63
C SER A 86 -0.85 15.35 -18.56
N TYR A 87 -0.02 15.48 -19.60
CA TYR A 87 1.10 16.41 -19.61
C TYR A 87 0.68 17.85 -19.96
N TYR A 88 -0.46 18.03 -20.63
CA TYR A 88 -0.97 19.33 -21.08
C TYR A 88 -1.45 20.24 -19.94
N ARG A 89 -2.03 19.67 -18.87
CA ARG A 89 -2.75 20.42 -17.83
C ARG A 89 -1.91 21.45 -17.06
N SER A 90 -0.60 21.25 -17.00
CA SER A 90 0.36 22.16 -16.32
C SER A 90 1.44 22.71 -17.26
N ALA A 91 1.27 22.55 -18.56
CA ALA A 91 2.20 23.12 -19.54
C ALA A 91 2.09 24.65 -19.54
N HIS A 92 3.24 25.32 -19.52
CA HIS A 92 3.34 26.77 -19.74
C HIS A 92 3.47 27.06 -21.23
N ALA A 93 4.16 26.19 -21.96
CA ALA A 93 4.25 26.21 -23.42
C ALA A 93 4.10 24.81 -24.01
N ILE A 94 3.49 24.73 -25.19
CA ILE A 94 3.39 23.53 -26.01
C ILE A 94 4.00 23.83 -27.39
N VAL A 95 4.94 22.98 -27.79
CA VAL A 95 5.61 23.06 -29.09
C VAL A 95 5.11 21.90 -29.96
N LEU A 96 4.29 22.22 -30.95
CA LEU A 96 3.75 21.27 -31.92
C LEU A 96 4.69 21.17 -33.11
N VAL A 97 5.22 19.98 -33.36
CA VAL A 97 6.30 19.73 -34.33
C VAL A 97 5.78 18.83 -35.47
N TYR A 98 6.03 19.25 -36.71
CA TYR A 98 5.90 18.42 -37.91
C TYR A 98 7.23 18.35 -38.66
N ASP A 99 7.33 17.45 -39.64
CA ASP A 99 8.50 17.30 -40.51
C ASP A 99 8.21 17.94 -41.88
N VAL A 100 9.05 18.88 -42.31
CA VAL A 100 8.84 19.62 -43.58
C VAL A 100 8.99 18.72 -44.81
N ALA A 101 9.64 17.56 -44.68
CA ALA A 101 9.81 16.55 -45.72
C ALA A 101 8.78 15.40 -45.58
N CYS A 102 7.70 15.59 -44.83
CA CYS A 102 6.66 14.56 -44.64
C CYS A 102 5.27 15.20 -44.53
N GLN A 103 4.58 15.33 -45.67
CA GLN A 103 3.22 15.86 -45.76
C GLN A 103 2.23 15.19 -44.79
N PRO A 104 2.21 13.84 -44.61
CA PRO A 104 1.33 13.20 -43.64
C PRO A 104 1.52 13.68 -42.19
N SER A 105 2.72 14.12 -41.82
CA SER A 105 2.97 14.67 -40.48
C SER A 105 2.32 16.04 -40.28
N PHE A 106 2.20 16.82 -41.35
CA PHE A 106 1.51 18.10 -41.38
C PHE A 106 -0.01 17.93 -41.39
N ASP A 107 -0.52 16.95 -42.14
CA ASP A 107 -1.95 16.67 -42.24
C ASP A 107 -2.57 16.24 -40.89
N CYS A 108 -1.76 15.73 -39.97
CA CYS A 108 -2.17 15.38 -38.61
C CYS A 108 -2.22 16.58 -37.62
N LEU A 109 -1.73 17.76 -38.00
CA LEU A 109 -1.70 18.93 -37.11
C LEU A 109 -3.07 19.34 -36.55
N PRO A 110 -4.19 19.32 -37.31
CA PRO A 110 -5.52 19.65 -36.78
C PRO A 110 -5.93 18.75 -35.61
N GLU A 111 -5.61 17.45 -35.66
CA GLU A 111 -5.93 16.52 -34.57
C GLU A 111 -5.12 16.83 -33.31
N TRP A 112 -3.81 17.05 -33.46
CA TRP A 112 -2.95 17.44 -32.34
C TRP A 112 -3.38 18.79 -31.74
N LEU A 113 -3.76 19.75 -32.57
CA LEU A 113 -4.28 21.03 -32.12
C LEU A 113 -5.59 20.85 -31.32
N GLY A 114 -6.51 20.01 -31.82
CA GLY A 114 -7.74 19.69 -31.10
C GLY A 114 -7.49 19.10 -29.70
N GLU A 115 -6.45 18.28 -29.54
CA GLU A 115 -6.02 17.80 -28.21
C GLU A 115 -5.47 18.93 -27.33
N ILE A 116 -4.59 19.77 -27.87
CA ILE A 116 -4.02 20.91 -27.13
C ILE A 116 -5.15 21.80 -26.61
N GLU A 117 -6.13 22.12 -27.46
CA GLU A 117 -7.26 22.98 -27.11
C GLU A 117 -8.21 22.33 -26.10
N SER A 118 -8.32 21.00 -26.10
CA SER A 118 -9.18 20.25 -25.19
C SER A 118 -8.60 20.12 -23.77
N TYR A 119 -7.27 20.06 -23.65
CA TYR A 119 -6.62 19.61 -22.41
C TYR A 119 -5.60 20.60 -21.82
N ALA A 120 -5.05 21.52 -22.61
CA ALA A 120 -4.10 22.51 -22.11
C ALA A 120 -4.80 23.71 -21.45
N ASN A 121 -4.05 24.48 -20.66
CA ASN A 121 -4.55 25.73 -20.11
C ASN A 121 -4.81 26.73 -21.25
N ARG A 122 -5.89 27.53 -21.17
CA ARG A 122 -6.20 28.59 -22.16
C ARG A 122 -5.09 29.63 -22.33
N ARG A 123 -4.19 29.76 -21.35
CA ARG A 123 -3.02 30.66 -21.40
C ARG A 123 -1.72 29.95 -21.79
N VAL A 124 -1.79 28.70 -22.25
CA VAL A 124 -0.61 27.99 -22.73
C VAL A 124 -0.07 28.71 -23.97
N LEU A 125 1.24 28.92 -24.02
CA LEU A 125 1.91 29.42 -25.21
C LEU A 125 1.93 28.29 -26.25
N LYS A 126 1.33 28.49 -27.42
CA LYS A 126 1.26 27.51 -28.51
C LYS A 126 2.29 27.89 -29.59
N ILE A 127 3.24 27.00 -29.86
CA ILE A 127 4.27 27.20 -30.87
C ILE A 127 4.14 26.13 -31.95
N LEU A 128 4.15 26.53 -33.22
CA LEU A 128 4.25 25.59 -34.35
C LEU A 128 5.68 25.54 -34.86
N VAL A 129 6.21 24.32 -35.05
CA VAL A 129 7.58 24.09 -35.53
C VAL A 129 7.59 23.15 -36.73
N GLY A 130 8.08 23.63 -37.87
CA GLY A 130 8.45 22.80 -39.02
C GLY A 130 9.89 22.34 -38.91
N ASN A 131 10.13 21.07 -38.58
CA ASN A 131 11.47 20.55 -38.35
C ASN A 131 12.06 19.85 -39.61
N LYS A 132 13.39 19.70 -39.63
CA LYS A 132 14.19 19.07 -40.69
C LYS A 132 14.36 19.90 -41.97
N VAL A 133 14.51 21.22 -41.83
CA VAL A 133 14.77 22.11 -42.98
C VAL A 133 16.07 21.81 -43.73
N ASP A 134 16.99 21.07 -43.11
CA ASP A 134 18.19 20.53 -43.77
C ASP A 134 17.87 19.63 -44.97
N LYS A 135 16.66 19.08 -45.04
CA LYS A 135 16.18 18.23 -46.16
C LYS A 135 15.64 19.04 -47.34
N GLY A 136 16.30 20.15 -47.71
CA GLY A 136 15.78 21.15 -48.65
C GLY A 136 15.18 20.58 -49.95
N GLU A 137 15.83 19.61 -50.59
CA GLU A 137 15.36 18.99 -51.85
C GLU A 137 14.22 17.96 -51.65
N GLU A 138 14.07 17.40 -50.44
CA GLU A 138 13.01 16.46 -50.08
C GLU A 138 11.80 17.18 -49.44
N ARG A 139 11.76 18.52 -49.47
CA ARG A 139 10.69 19.30 -48.85
C ARG A 139 9.36 19.03 -49.55
N GLU A 140 8.38 18.57 -48.78
CA GLU A 140 7.01 18.36 -49.23
C GLU A 140 6.09 19.51 -48.80
N VAL A 141 6.37 20.13 -47.64
CA VAL A 141 5.57 21.24 -47.07
C VAL A 141 6.30 22.58 -47.26
N PRO A 142 5.81 23.48 -48.12
CA PRO A 142 6.36 24.83 -48.26
C PRO A 142 6.22 25.63 -46.97
N GLU A 143 7.22 26.45 -46.63
CA GLU A 143 7.21 27.28 -45.40
C GLU A 143 5.94 28.13 -45.29
N ARG A 144 5.47 28.69 -46.41
CA ARG A 144 4.23 29.47 -46.49
C ARG A 144 3.02 28.69 -45.94
N ILE A 145 2.92 27.40 -46.22
CA ILE A 145 1.80 26.56 -45.76
C ILE A 145 1.83 26.38 -44.24
N GLY A 146 3.01 26.17 -43.65
CA GLY A 146 3.17 26.13 -42.19
C GLY A 146 2.84 27.46 -41.51
N ARG A 147 3.26 28.57 -42.13
CA ARG A 147 2.94 29.93 -41.67
C ARG A 147 1.44 30.23 -41.72
N ASP A 148 0.80 29.94 -42.85
CA ASP A 148 -0.64 30.12 -43.04
C ASP A 148 -1.43 29.29 -42.01
N PHE A 149 -1.03 28.03 -41.75
CA PHE A 149 -1.66 27.20 -40.71
C PHE A 149 -1.49 27.77 -39.30
N SER A 150 -0.30 28.27 -38.97
CA SER A 150 -0.02 28.92 -37.68
C SER A 150 -0.93 30.13 -37.45
N GLU A 151 -1.06 31.01 -38.44
CA GLU A 151 -1.88 32.22 -38.38
C GLU A 151 -3.37 31.89 -38.27
N MET A 152 -3.87 30.97 -39.11
CA MET A 152 -5.28 30.56 -39.09
C MET A 152 -5.72 29.94 -37.75
N ASN A 153 -4.80 29.29 -37.03
CA ASN A 153 -5.08 28.57 -35.80
C ASN A 153 -4.60 29.28 -34.51
N ASN A 154 -4.26 30.57 -34.61
CA ASN A 154 -3.84 31.41 -33.49
C ASN A 154 -2.69 30.77 -32.67
N PHE A 155 -1.65 30.32 -33.33
CA PHE A 155 -0.38 30.02 -32.67
C PHE A 155 0.34 31.32 -32.32
N ASP A 156 1.04 31.34 -31.19
CA ASP A 156 1.75 32.54 -30.73
C ASP A 156 2.92 32.88 -31.65
N TYR A 157 3.57 31.86 -32.23
CA TYR A 157 4.56 32.03 -33.28
C TYR A 157 4.86 30.72 -34.03
N PHE A 158 5.48 30.87 -35.20
CA PHE A 158 5.94 29.79 -36.09
C PHE A 158 7.44 29.94 -36.37
N LEU A 159 8.18 28.82 -36.31
CA LEU A 159 9.57 28.73 -36.78
C LEU A 159 9.76 27.43 -37.55
N GLU A 160 10.71 27.45 -38.49
CA GLU A 160 11.29 26.22 -38.99
C GLU A 160 12.66 25.96 -38.37
N THR A 161 12.97 24.69 -38.08
CA THR A 161 14.18 24.27 -37.36
C THR A 161 14.86 23.10 -38.04
N SER A 162 16.16 22.93 -37.79
CA SER A 162 16.85 21.66 -38.02
C SER A 162 17.61 21.22 -36.78
N ALA A 163 17.23 20.06 -36.24
CA ALA A 163 17.97 19.42 -35.17
C ALA A 163 19.35 18.91 -35.62
N LEU A 164 19.56 18.67 -36.92
CA LEU A 164 20.80 18.14 -37.47
C LEU A 164 21.91 19.19 -37.41
N ASP A 165 21.67 20.35 -38.03
CA ASP A 165 22.65 21.44 -38.15
C ASP A 165 22.50 22.55 -37.08
N ALA A 166 21.50 22.42 -36.19
CA ALA A 166 21.13 23.36 -35.13
C ALA A 166 20.37 24.62 -35.58
N THR A 167 19.94 24.71 -36.84
CA THR A 167 19.18 25.86 -37.35
C THR A 167 17.96 26.14 -36.48
N ASN A 168 17.92 27.36 -35.92
CA ASN A 168 16.85 27.92 -35.07
C ASN A 168 16.49 27.11 -33.81
N VAL A 169 17.29 26.12 -33.40
CA VAL A 169 16.99 25.27 -32.22
C VAL A 169 17.10 26.06 -30.92
N ASP A 170 18.21 26.78 -30.69
CA ASP A 170 18.35 27.61 -29.49
C ASP A 170 17.35 28.78 -29.51
N GLN A 171 17.16 29.40 -30.69
CA GLN A 171 16.20 30.48 -30.88
C GLN A 171 14.77 30.09 -30.46
N LEU A 172 14.32 28.89 -30.82
CA LEU A 172 13.01 28.36 -30.43
C LEU A 172 12.80 28.43 -28.91
N PHE A 173 13.72 27.84 -28.14
CA PHE A 173 13.58 27.73 -26.68
C PHE A 173 13.90 29.02 -25.94
N GLU A 174 14.79 29.85 -26.47
CA GLU A 174 15.07 31.19 -25.94
C GLU A 174 13.88 32.14 -26.11
N GLN A 175 13.17 32.06 -27.24
CA GLN A 175 11.93 32.81 -27.44
C GLN A 175 10.81 32.33 -26.50
N VAL A 176 10.65 31.00 -26.31
CA VAL A 176 9.71 30.46 -25.29
C VAL A 176 10.04 31.05 -23.92
N ALA A 177 11.30 30.93 -23.49
CA ALA A 177 11.72 31.40 -22.17
C ALA A 177 11.52 32.90 -21.99
N THR A 178 11.87 33.70 -23.00
CA THR A 178 11.72 35.15 -22.98
C THR A 178 10.26 35.56 -22.87
N ARG A 179 9.39 34.95 -23.69
CA ARG A 179 7.96 35.26 -23.68
C ARG A 179 7.32 34.93 -22.32
N LEU A 180 7.53 33.71 -21.83
CA LEU A 180 6.99 33.28 -20.54
C LEU A 180 7.53 34.13 -19.37
N THR A 181 8.80 34.54 -19.42
CA THR A 181 9.39 35.42 -18.41
C THR A 181 8.73 36.80 -18.40
N ASN A 182 8.46 37.37 -19.57
CA ASN A 182 7.80 38.68 -19.67
C ASN A 182 6.35 38.61 -19.17
N ASP A 183 5.60 37.57 -19.54
CA ASP A 183 4.21 37.37 -19.09
C ASP A 183 4.14 37.22 -17.55
N MET A 184 5.13 36.56 -16.94
CA MET A 184 5.25 36.46 -15.49
C MET A 184 5.62 37.79 -14.82
N LYS A 185 6.57 38.56 -15.39
CA LYS A 185 6.96 39.88 -14.83
C LYS A 185 5.78 40.85 -14.77
N VAL A 186 4.97 40.93 -15.82
CA VAL A 186 3.76 41.76 -15.84
C VAL A 186 2.76 41.33 -14.76
N THR A 187 2.67 40.02 -14.50
CA THR A 187 1.80 39.47 -13.46
C THR A 187 2.33 39.81 -12.05
N ASP A 188 3.64 39.70 -11.83
CA ASP A 188 4.31 40.05 -10.57
C ASP A 188 4.21 41.55 -10.27
N GLU A 189 4.39 42.42 -11.28
CA GLU A 189 4.24 43.87 -11.15
C GLU A 189 2.82 44.26 -10.72
N ARG A 190 1.78 43.68 -11.34
CA ARG A 190 0.37 43.89 -10.95
C ARG A 190 0.07 43.41 -9.52
N LEU A 191 0.63 42.28 -9.11
CA LEU A 191 0.51 41.77 -7.74
C LEU A 191 1.22 42.66 -6.72
N THR A 192 2.36 43.23 -7.10
CA THR A 192 3.14 44.14 -6.26
C THR A 192 2.42 45.48 -6.11
N GLN A 193 1.81 45.99 -7.19
CA GLN A 193 0.99 47.20 -7.19
C GLN A 193 -0.29 47.03 -6.35
N TYR A 194 -0.98 45.89 -6.48
CA TYR A 194 -2.14 45.56 -5.63
C TYR A 194 -1.79 45.47 -4.13
N ARG A 195 -0.59 44.96 -3.80
CA ARG A 195 -0.06 44.92 -2.42
C ARG A 195 0.32 46.31 -1.91
N ALA A 196 0.84 47.19 -2.77
CA ALA A 196 1.13 48.57 -2.42
C ALA A 196 -0.16 49.36 -2.14
N ASP A 197 -1.19 49.22 -2.98
CA ASP A 197 -2.48 49.90 -2.83
C ASP A 197 -3.25 49.46 -1.58
N THR A 198 -3.10 48.20 -1.16
CA THR A 198 -3.67 47.70 0.11
C THR A 198 -2.90 48.17 1.35
N SER A 199 -1.61 48.53 1.21
CA SER A 199 -0.79 49.05 2.31
C SER A 199 -0.94 50.56 2.54
N ALA A 200 -1.32 51.33 1.51
CA ALA A 200 -1.47 52.79 1.59
C ALA A 200 -2.74 53.25 2.32
N ASN A 201 -3.73 52.37 2.54
CA ASN A 201 -5.07 52.73 3.03
C ASN A 201 -5.37 52.37 4.50
N THR A 202 -4.35 52.20 5.35
CA THR A 202 -4.57 51.98 6.80
C THR A 202 -3.55 52.70 7.67
N PRO A 203 -3.88 53.89 8.23
CA PRO A 203 -3.24 54.40 9.42
C PRO A 203 -3.98 53.84 10.66
N ASN A 204 -3.20 53.24 11.56
CA ASN A 204 -3.56 52.67 12.87
C ASN A 204 -4.00 51.19 12.88
N GLY A 205 -3.19 50.40 13.58
CA GLY A 205 -3.30 48.97 13.75
C GLY A 205 -4.59 48.54 14.44
N GLY A 206 -5.34 47.72 13.72
CA GLY A 206 -6.35 46.81 14.24
C GLY A 206 -6.51 45.70 13.22
N ALA A 207 -6.38 44.44 13.64
CA ALA A 207 -6.63 43.30 12.75
C ALA A 207 -8.08 43.36 12.24
N ILE A 208 -8.26 43.82 11.00
CA ILE A 208 -9.58 43.84 10.35
C ILE A 208 -9.96 42.38 10.10
N LYS A 209 -10.89 41.86 10.91
CA LYS A 209 -11.51 40.55 10.70
C LYS A 209 -12.26 40.58 9.37
N LEU A 210 -11.75 39.83 8.40
CA LEU A 210 -12.39 39.63 7.08
C LEU A 210 -13.85 39.15 7.18
N MET A 211 -14.23 38.53 8.30
CA MET A 211 -15.60 38.04 8.53
C MET A 211 -16.63 39.15 8.83
N ASP A 212 -16.24 40.23 9.49
CA ASP A 212 -17.21 41.28 9.87
C ASP A 212 -17.62 42.15 8.66
N ARG A 213 -16.72 42.31 7.68
CA ARG A 213 -17.02 42.96 6.39
C ARG A 213 -17.87 42.08 5.47
N ALA A 214 -17.65 40.76 5.46
CA ALA A 214 -18.49 39.83 4.72
C ALA A 214 -19.94 39.81 5.25
N GLN A 215 -20.11 39.92 6.57
CA GLN A 215 -21.42 39.94 7.20
C GLN A 215 -22.20 41.25 6.93
N SER A 216 -21.53 42.41 6.88
CA SER A 216 -22.21 43.68 6.59
C SER A 216 -22.62 43.81 5.12
N VAL A 217 -21.79 43.30 4.19
CA VAL A 217 -22.12 43.23 2.75
C VAL A 217 -23.25 42.24 2.49
N TYR A 218 -23.26 41.09 3.18
CA TYR A 218 -24.37 40.14 3.13
C TYR A 218 -25.70 40.75 3.61
N ASN A 219 -25.66 41.55 4.68
CA ASN A 219 -26.85 42.21 5.23
C ASN A 219 -27.35 43.39 4.36
N MET A 220 -26.45 44.12 3.69
CA MET A 220 -26.81 45.19 2.75
C MET A 220 -27.54 44.63 1.52
N HIS A 221 -26.99 43.60 0.88
CA HIS A 221 -27.61 42.98 -0.29
C HIS A 221 -28.93 42.27 0.02
N ARG A 222 -29.10 41.76 1.24
CA ARG A 222 -30.37 41.16 1.67
C ARG A 222 -31.52 42.18 1.78
N LEU A 223 -31.21 43.45 2.06
CA LEU A 223 -32.20 44.54 2.11
C LEU A 223 -32.56 45.03 0.71
N GLU A 224 -31.57 45.18 -0.17
CA GLU A 224 -31.75 45.59 -1.58
C GLU A 224 -32.52 44.54 -2.38
N ILE A 225 -32.22 43.26 -2.19
CA ILE A 225 -32.93 42.15 -2.85
C ILE A 225 -34.39 42.07 -2.37
N ARG A 226 -34.68 42.31 -1.09
CA ARG A 226 -36.06 42.38 -0.58
C ARG A 226 -36.86 43.54 -1.16
N ASN A 227 -36.22 44.70 -1.35
CA ASN A 227 -36.86 45.86 -1.98
C ASN A 227 -37.07 45.66 -3.49
N ALA A 228 -36.12 45.00 -4.17
CA ALA A 228 -36.23 44.66 -5.59
C ALA A 228 -37.35 43.63 -5.86
N ILE A 229 -37.50 42.61 -5.01
CA ILE A 229 -38.57 41.60 -5.11
C ILE A 229 -39.96 42.25 -4.86
N ARG A 230 -40.04 43.26 -3.99
CA ARG A 230 -41.27 44.03 -3.73
C ARG A 230 -41.66 44.97 -4.88
N MET A 231 -40.68 45.48 -5.63
CA MET A 231 -40.92 46.27 -6.85
C MET A 231 -41.32 45.39 -8.03
N TYR A 232 -40.76 44.18 -8.15
CA TYR A 232 -41.07 43.26 -9.24
C TYR A 232 -42.48 42.62 -9.13
N SER A 233 -43.09 42.59 -7.95
CA SER A 233 -44.43 42.00 -7.75
C SER A 233 -45.60 42.94 -8.04
N LYS A 234 -45.36 44.15 -8.57
CA LYS A 234 -46.40 45.18 -8.82
C LYS A 234 -46.55 45.65 -10.28
N ALA A 235 -45.85 45.07 -11.25
CA ALA A 235 -46.03 45.40 -12.66
C ALA A 235 -46.37 44.15 -13.49
N ASN A 236 -47.51 44.22 -14.17
CA ASN A 236 -48.22 43.19 -14.92
C ASN A 236 -47.47 42.55 -16.11
N GLN A 237 -47.69 41.24 -16.29
CA GLN A 237 -48.10 40.47 -17.50
C GLN A 237 -47.46 40.69 -18.91
N PRO A 238 -47.57 39.69 -19.83
CA PRO A 238 -46.49 39.28 -20.72
C PRO A 238 -46.50 40.00 -22.06
N ALA A 239 -45.31 40.36 -22.54
CA ALA A 239 -45.08 40.71 -23.93
C ALA A 239 -43.72 40.16 -24.37
N SER A 240 -43.73 39.44 -25.49
CA SER A 240 -42.55 38.96 -26.20
C SER A 240 -41.64 40.14 -26.58
N ALA A 241 -40.50 40.28 -25.90
CA ALA A 241 -39.45 41.18 -26.31
C ALA A 241 -38.12 40.41 -26.33
N LYS A 242 -37.48 40.41 -27.50
CA LYS A 242 -36.10 39.95 -27.68
C LYS A 242 -35.21 40.75 -26.72
N ILE A 243 -34.74 40.10 -25.66
CA ILE A 243 -33.73 40.67 -24.78
C ILE A 243 -32.38 40.52 -25.48
N THR A 244 -31.85 41.63 -25.99
CA THR A 244 -30.43 41.79 -26.28
C THR A 244 -29.64 41.63 -24.97
N PRO A 245 -28.59 40.79 -24.92
CA PRO A 245 -27.85 40.56 -23.68
C PRO A 245 -26.87 41.72 -23.44
N SER A 246 -27.35 42.81 -22.82
CA SER A 246 -26.49 43.89 -22.32
C SER A 246 -26.35 43.78 -20.80
N HIS A 247 -25.47 42.89 -20.35
CA HIS A 247 -24.64 43.01 -19.14
C HIS A 247 -23.71 41.80 -19.13
N HIS A 248 -22.48 41.98 -19.64
CA HIS A 248 -21.42 41.02 -19.42
C HIS A 248 -21.16 40.90 -17.92
N THR A 249 -21.67 39.85 -17.28
CA THR A 249 -21.20 39.42 -15.96
C THR A 249 -19.74 38.98 -16.12
N GLN A 250 -18.81 39.90 -15.91
CA GLN A 250 -17.36 39.67 -16.08
C GLN A 250 -16.81 38.58 -15.13
N TYR A 251 -17.55 38.23 -14.08
CA TYR A 251 -17.20 37.18 -13.13
C TYR A 251 -18.26 36.08 -13.16
N MET A 252 -17.86 34.90 -13.64
CA MET A 252 -18.65 33.67 -13.55
C MET A 252 -17.74 32.50 -13.21
N HIS A 253 -18.25 31.55 -12.44
CA HIS A 253 -17.55 30.28 -12.21
C HIS A 253 -17.42 29.49 -13.51
N ALA A 254 -16.36 28.68 -13.60
CA ALA A 254 -16.15 27.79 -14.74
C ALA A 254 -17.29 26.76 -14.83
N LYS A 255 -17.75 26.48 -16.05
CA LYS A 255 -18.67 25.37 -16.34
C LYS A 255 -17.85 24.08 -16.46
N THR A 256 -18.26 23.04 -15.74
CA THR A 256 -17.55 21.75 -15.68
C THR A 256 -18.40 20.57 -16.14
N GLY A 257 -19.51 20.82 -16.84
CA GLY A 257 -20.42 19.77 -17.33
C GLY A 257 -21.37 19.18 -16.28
N GLY A 258 -21.25 19.57 -15.01
CA GLY A 258 -22.22 19.25 -13.94
C GLY A 258 -22.23 17.79 -13.46
N PHE A 259 -21.52 16.89 -14.14
CA PHE A 259 -21.39 15.50 -13.73
C PHE A 259 -20.15 15.28 -12.85
N SER A 260 -20.33 14.56 -11.76
CA SER A 260 -19.26 13.97 -10.96
C SER A 260 -19.63 12.55 -10.58
N GLN A 261 -18.70 11.61 -10.70
CA GLN A 261 -18.93 10.21 -10.36
C GLN A 261 -19.15 10.04 -8.85
N ALA A 262 -20.19 9.29 -8.47
CA ALA A 262 -20.41 8.91 -7.07
C ALA A 262 -19.31 7.93 -6.59
N ALA A 263 -18.76 8.19 -5.41
CA ALA A 263 -17.73 7.37 -4.77
C ALA A 263 -18.28 6.01 -4.28
N PRO A 264 -17.41 4.99 -4.11
CA PRO A 264 -17.77 3.79 -3.37
C PRO A 264 -18.16 4.14 -1.92
N THR A 265 -19.06 3.35 -1.35
CA THR A 265 -19.49 3.45 0.04
C THR A 265 -18.96 2.24 0.80
N LEU A 266 -18.27 2.50 1.91
CA LEU A 266 -17.93 1.45 2.87
C LEU A 266 -19.17 1.16 3.74
N HIS A 267 -19.71 -0.04 3.63
CA HIS A 267 -20.79 -0.53 4.49
C HIS A 267 -20.23 -1.10 5.80
N ASN A 268 -21.09 -1.38 6.78
CA ASN A 268 -20.67 -2.05 8.02
C ASN A 268 -19.99 -3.39 7.66
N PRO A 269 -18.68 -3.56 7.91
CA PRO A 269 -17.91 -4.69 7.40
C PRO A 269 -18.28 -6.02 8.03
N TYR A 270 -18.98 -6.04 9.18
CA TYR A 270 -19.50 -7.29 9.76
C TYR A 270 -20.79 -7.72 9.05
N LYS A 271 -21.75 -6.81 8.93
CA LYS A 271 -23.05 -7.06 8.30
C LYS A 271 -22.93 -7.30 6.79
N ASP A 272 -21.96 -6.63 6.17
CA ASP A 272 -21.69 -6.69 4.73
C ASP A 272 -20.84 -7.92 4.33
N ASP A 273 -20.13 -8.56 5.28
CA ASP A 273 -19.24 -9.68 4.92
C ASP A 273 -20.04 -10.90 4.43
N PRO A 274 -19.69 -11.47 3.27
CA PRO A 274 -20.41 -12.59 2.67
C PRO A 274 -20.46 -13.89 3.47
N ILE A 275 -19.59 -14.12 4.45
CA ILE A 275 -19.49 -15.42 5.14
C ILE A 275 -19.20 -15.32 6.64
N LEU A 276 -18.61 -14.24 7.15
CA LEU A 276 -18.12 -14.14 8.52
C LEU A 276 -19.20 -14.45 9.58
N ASP A 277 -20.36 -13.80 9.49
CA ASP A 277 -21.46 -14.03 10.44
C ASP A 277 -21.90 -15.52 10.44
N ARG A 278 -22.08 -16.10 9.24
CA ARG A 278 -22.49 -17.49 9.08
C ARG A 278 -21.43 -18.48 9.59
N ALA A 279 -20.15 -18.21 9.32
CA ALA A 279 -19.05 -19.02 9.84
C ALA A 279 -18.98 -18.96 11.37
N LEU A 280 -19.19 -17.78 11.97
CA LEU A 280 -19.23 -17.64 13.43
C LEU A 280 -20.44 -18.34 14.06
N ARG A 281 -21.62 -18.26 13.45
CA ARG A 281 -22.81 -19.04 13.89
C ARG A 281 -22.52 -20.53 13.96
N ARG A 282 -21.76 -21.05 12.99
CA ARG A 282 -21.39 -22.47 12.92
C ARG A 282 -20.36 -22.85 13.98
N MET A 283 -19.39 -21.97 14.23
CA MET A 283 -18.23 -22.28 15.06
C MET A 283 -18.43 -21.97 16.54
N LEU A 284 -19.32 -21.05 16.89
CA LEU A 284 -19.55 -20.62 18.27
C LEU A 284 -20.80 -21.28 18.86
N PRO A 285 -20.79 -21.64 20.16
CA PRO A 285 -22.03 -21.95 20.87
C PRO A 285 -23.03 -20.80 20.79
N GLN A 286 -24.33 -21.08 20.67
CA GLN A 286 -25.37 -20.07 20.43
C GLN A 286 -25.32 -18.88 21.41
N GLU A 287 -25.20 -19.14 22.71
CA GLU A 287 -25.13 -18.09 23.74
C GLU A 287 -23.89 -17.19 23.60
N CYS A 288 -22.77 -17.75 23.15
CA CYS A 288 -21.55 -17.01 22.88
C CYS A 288 -21.66 -16.24 21.56
N TYR A 289 -22.25 -16.86 20.54
CA TYR A 289 -22.44 -16.27 19.21
C TYR A 289 -23.19 -14.94 19.31
N GLU A 290 -24.30 -14.87 20.04
CA GLU A 290 -25.10 -13.64 20.14
C GLU A 290 -24.32 -12.46 20.71
N LYS A 291 -23.52 -12.71 21.76
CA LYS A 291 -22.65 -11.68 22.38
C LYS A 291 -21.56 -11.22 21.41
N VAL A 292 -20.89 -12.17 20.75
CA VAL A 292 -19.82 -11.89 19.79
C VAL A 292 -20.37 -11.13 18.58
N ALA A 293 -21.47 -11.59 17.99
CA ALA A 293 -22.10 -10.96 16.83
C ALA A 293 -22.56 -9.53 17.14
N SER A 294 -23.13 -9.30 18.32
CA SER A 294 -23.53 -7.96 18.78
C SER A 294 -22.34 -7.01 18.89
N ASP A 295 -21.23 -7.45 19.50
CA ASP A 295 -20.01 -6.65 19.59
C ASP A 295 -19.41 -6.37 18.20
N LEU A 296 -19.33 -7.37 17.34
CA LEU A 296 -18.78 -7.22 15.99
C LEU A 296 -19.65 -6.32 15.10
N ALA A 297 -20.98 -6.40 15.22
CA ALA A 297 -21.90 -5.52 14.51
C ALA A 297 -21.72 -4.05 14.96
N ARG A 298 -21.70 -3.80 16.28
CA ARG A 298 -21.43 -2.46 16.85
C ARG A 298 -20.07 -1.95 16.40
N PHE A 299 -19.05 -2.80 16.48
CA PHE A 299 -17.70 -2.43 16.08
C PHE A 299 -17.60 -2.15 14.58
N GLY A 300 -18.33 -2.90 13.74
CA GLY A 300 -18.46 -2.62 12.31
C GLY A 300 -19.05 -1.23 12.03
N ASP A 301 -20.04 -0.79 12.79
CA ASP A 301 -20.60 0.57 12.67
C ASP A 301 -19.55 1.63 13.08
N ARG A 302 -18.76 1.35 14.12
CA ARG A 302 -17.63 2.20 14.54
C ARG A 302 -16.49 2.25 13.50
N VAL A 303 -16.25 1.15 12.80
CA VAL A 303 -15.25 1.08 11.72
C VAL A 303 -15.57 2.12 10.64
N VAL A 304 -16.84 2.17 10.20
CA VAL A 304 -17.28 3.09 9.14
C VAL A 304 -17.35 4.54 9.64
N SER A 305 -17.84 4.76 10.86
CA SER A 305 -18.15 6.10 11.38
C SER A 305 -16.97 6.85 11.99
N GLU A 306 -15.93 6.15 12.49
CA GLU A 306 -14.78 6.77 13.16
C GLU A 306 -13.45 6.24 12.60
N ILE A 307 -13.24 4.92 12.62
CA ILE A 307 -11.90 4.31 12.46
C ILE A 307 -11.34 4.50 11.05
N GLU A 308 -12.17 4.35 10.00
CA GLU A 308 -11.73 4.53 8.61
C GLU A 308 -11.12 5.91 8.37
N GLN A 309 -11.77 6.96 8.88
CA GLN A 309 -11.25 8.32 8.74
C GLN A 309 -9.92 8.50 9.49
N LEU A 310 -9.82 7.96 10.71
CA LEU A 310 -8.58 8.01 11.49
C LEU A 310 -7.43 7.29 10.77
N GLY A 311 -7.69 6.10 10.23
CA GLY A 311 -6.72 5.33 9.46
C GLY A 311 -6.22 6.10 8.24
N ARG A 312 -7.13 6.79 7.53
CA ARG A 312 -6.79 7.65 6.41
C ARG A 312 -5.95 8.85 6.83
N GLN A 313 -6.30 9.54 7.92
CA GLN A 313 -5.50 10.67 8.42
C GLN A 313 -4.09 10.25 8.82
N ALA A 314 -3.91 9.06 9.40
CA ALA A 314 -2.60 8.53 9.75
C ALA A 314 -1.69 8.27 8.51
N GLU A 315 -2.28 8.00 7.34
CA GLU A 315 -1.55 7.89 6.06
C GLU A 315 -1.15 9.23 5.46
N LEU A 316 -2.00 10.25 5.63
CA LEU A 316 -1.75 11.60 5.14
C LEU A 316 -0.71 12.32 6.01
N GLU A 317 -0.80 12.19 7.33
CA GLU A 317 0.11 12.80 8.31
C GLU A 317 1.10 11.77 8.86
N GLN A 318 2.08 11.44 8.01
CA GLN A 318 3.10 10.41 8.28
C GLN A 318 4.04 10.80 9.45
N PRO A 319 4.60 9.79 10.16
CA PRO A 319 5.53 10.02 11.26
C PRO A 319 6.81 10.70 10.81
N LYS A 320 7.34 11.57 11.67
CA LYS A 320 8.62 12.29 11.48
C LYS A 320 9.55 12.01 12.66
N LEU A 321 10.84 12.11 12.41
CA LEU A 321 11.86 11.95 13.44
C LEU A 321 12.77 13.18 13.48
N GLU A 322 12.83 13.81 14.64
CA GLU A 322 13.74 14.90 14.95
C GLU A 322 14.85 14.35 15.85
N GLN A 323 16.05 14.20 15.30
CA GLN A 323 17.16 13.63 16.05
C GLN A 323 17.69 14.60 17.11
N GLN A 324 17.87 15.86 16.72
CA GLN A 324 18.38 16.93 17.57
C GLN A 324 17.26 17.93 17.88
N ASP A 325 17.34 18.58 19.04
CA ASP A 325 16.60 19.82 19.28
C ASP A 325 17.28 21.02 18.59
N ALA A 326 16.66 22.20 18.70
CA ALA A 326 17.16 23.43 18.10
C ALA A 326 18.49 23.94 18.70
N TRP A 327 19.02 23.31 19.76
CA TRP A 327 20.21 23.71 20.50
C TRP A 327 21.33 22.67 20.47
N GLY A 328 21.17 21.62 19.65
CA GLY A 328 22.21 20.61 19.42
C GLY A 328 22.20 19.44 20.42
N LYS A 329 21.18 19.30 21.25
CA LYS A 329 21.00 18.11 22.12
C LYS A 329 20.29 16.99 21.37
N ARG A 330 20.78 15.76 21.52
CA ARG A 330 20.10 14.55 21.03
C ARG A 330 18.82 14.27 21.82
N ILE A 331 17.70 14.17 21.11
CA ILE A 331 16.37 13.94 21.69
C ILE A 331 15.62 12.76 21.07
N ASP A 332 15.94 12.37 19.83
CA ASP A 332 15.26 11.28 19.11
C ASP A 332 13.72 11.37 19.17
N LYS A 333 13.20 12.59 19.00
CA LYS A 333 11.78 12.87 19.13
C LYS A 333 11.02 12.35 17.92
N LEU A 334 10.21 11.34 18.18
CA LEU A 334 9.25 10.80 17.22
C LEU A 334 7.97 11.63 17.25
N VAL A 335 7.60 12.22 16.12
CA VAL A 335 6.35 12.96 15.93
C VAL A 335 5.40 12.10 15.11
N VAL A 336 4.30 11.66 15.72
CA VAL A 336 3.20 10.93 15.08
C VAL A 336 1.92 11.74 15.20
N CYS A 337 0.97 11.54 14.29
CA CYS A 337 -0.31 12.25 14.32
C CYS A 337 -1.19 11.81 15.51
N LYS A 338 -2.15 12.66 15.87
CA LYS A 338 -3.08 12.38 16.99
C LYS A 338 -3.99 11.19 16.70
N GLU A 339 -4.31 10.94 15.43
CA GLU A 339 -5.16 9.86 14.96
C GLU A 339 -4.49 8.49 15.17
N TRP A 340 -3.17 8.41 15.03
CA TRP A 340 -2.39 7.23 15.39
C TRP A 340 -2.58 6.86 16.86
N TYR A 341 -2.45 7.84 17.77
CA TYR A 341 -2.68 7.61 19.19
C TYR A 341 -4.15 7.27 19.49
N ARG A 342 -5.10 7.95 18.83
CA ARG A 342 -6.52 7.63 18.97
C ARG A 342 -6.81 6.19 18.56
N LEU A 343 -6.25 5.71 17.45
CA LEU A 343 -6.39 4.31 17.01
C LEU A 343 -5.86 3.32 18.06
N LYS A 344 -4.70 3.59 18.68
CA LYS A 344 -4.18 2.76 19.79
C LYS A 344 -5.12 2.76 21.01
N GLN A 345 -5.72 3.90 21.34
CA GLN A 345 -6.71 3.99 22.43
C GLN A 345 -7.96 3.18 22.11
N ILE A 346 -8.46 3.27 20.88
CA ILE A 346 -9.60 2.44 20.41
C ILE A 346 -9.27 0.96 20.56
N CYS A 347 -8.04 0.54 20.23
CA CYS A 347 -7.65 -0.86 20.41
C CYS A 347 -7.76 -1.35 21.87
N ALA A 348 -7.42 -0.49 22.84
CA ALA A 348 -7.62 -0.80 24.26
C ALA A 348 -9.12 -0.84 24.61
N GLU A 349 -9.88 0.23 24.30
CA GLU A 349 -11.34 0.31 24.57
C GLU A 349 -12.09 -0.92 24.03
N GLU A 350 -11.76 -1.29 22.80
CA GLU A 350 -12.43 -2.35 22.05
C GLU A 350 -11.89 -3.75 22.36
N GLY A 351 -10.86 -3.85 23.21
CA GLY A 351 -10.27 -5.11 23.63
C GLY A 351 -9.61 -5.87 22.49
N ILE A 352 -9.04 -5.20 21.49
CA ILE A 352 -8.38 -5.85 20.34
C ILE A 352 -7.32 -6.87 20.77
N ILE A 353 -6.63 -6.60 21.89
CA ILE A 353 -5.74 -7.57 22.55
C ILE A 353 -6.47 -8.29 23.68
N ALA A 354 -7.15 -7.53 24.56
CA ALA A 354 -7.74 -8.05 25.78
C ALA A 354 -8.66 -9.26 25.56
N ILE A 355 -9.49 -9.25 24.51
CA ILE A 355 -10.44 -10.32 24.20
C ILE A 355 -9.76 -11.69 24.13
N GLY A 356 -8.52 -11.77 23.61
CA GLY A 356 -7.77 -13.03 23.50
C GLY A 356 -7.32 -13.63 24.84
N TYR A 357 -7.53 -12.94 25.96
CA TYR A 357 -6.91 -13.26 27.26
C TYR A 357 -7.82 -13.03 28.49
N GLU A 358 -9.12 -12.79 28.31
CA GLU A 358 -10.04 -12.56 29.43
C GLU A 358 -10.14 -13.82 30.33
N LYS A 359 -10.10 -13.68 31.65
CA LYS A 359 -9.97 -14.88 32.52
C LYS A 359 -11.23 -15.77 32.54
N ASP A 360 -12.40 -15.19 32.31
CA ASP A 360 -13.70 -15.84 32.53
C ASP A 360 -14.41 -16.28 31.23
N GLN A 361 -13.69 -16.38 30.11
CA GLN A 361 -14.24 -16.94 28.87
C GLN A 361 -13.39 -18.07 28.31
N ASP A 362 -14.00 -18.97 27.55
CA ASP A 362 -13.29 -20.07 26.90
C ASP A 362 -12.31 -19.52 25.84
N PRO A 363 -11.00 -19.83 25.91
CA PRO A 363 -10.02 -19.38 24.91
C PRO A 363 -10.37 -19.75 23.47
N TYR A 364 -11.15 -20.83 23.28
CA TYR A 364 -11.76 -21.18 21.99
C TYR A 364 -12.61 -20.03 21.42
N VAL A 365 -13.54 -19.50 22.23
CA VAL A 365 -14.46 -18.42 21.85
C VAL A 365 -13.68 -17.11 21.69
N GLN A 366 -12.75 -16.85 22.61
CA GLN A 366 -11.94 -15.64 22.62
C GLN A 366 -11.15 -15.44 21.35
N ARG A 367 -10.42 -16.47 20.88
CA ARG A 367 -9.61 -16.34 19.67
C ARG A 367 -10.46 -16.19 18.42
N LEU A 368 -11.62 -16.85 18.34
CA LEU A 368 -12.56 -16.63 17.24
C LEU A 368 -13.12 -15.20 17.23
N HIS A 369 -13.52 -14.68 18.39
CA HIS A 369 -14.00 -13.31 18.54
C HIS A 369 -12.90 -12.29 18.20
N GLN A 370 -11.73 -12.44 18.81
CA GLN A 370 -10.60 -11.53 18.65
C GLN A 370 -10.13 -11.46 17.18
N ILE A 371 -9.93 -12.62 16.54
CA ILE A 371 -9.47 -12.68 15.15
C ILE A 371 -10.53 -12.08 14.20
N SER A 372 -11.82 -12.31 14.48
CA SER A 372 -12.90 -11.69 13.71
C SER A 372 -12.92 -10.17 13.88
N LYS A 373 -12.70 -9.66 15.09
CA LYS A 373 -12.64 -8.23 15.36
C LYS A 373 -11.41 -7.57 14.71
N LEU A 374 -10.26 -8.24 14.78
CA LEU A 374 -9.04 -7.84 14.07
C LEU A 374 -9.26 -7.79 12.54
N PHE A 375 -10.01 -8.73 11.97
CA PHE A 375 -10.34 -8.74 10.55
C PHE A 375 -11.16 -7.51 10.14
N LEU A 376 -12.16 -7.11 10.93
CA LEU A 376 -12.94 -5.89 10.69
C LEU A 376 -12.08 -4.62 10.84
N PHE A 377 -11.17 -4.62 11.81
CA PHE A 377 -10.30 -3.49 12.10
C PHE A 377 -9.23 -3.29 11.02
N ALA A 378 -8.63 -4.38 10.55
CA ALA A 378 -7.37 -4.36 9.83
C ALA A 378 -7.27 -3.41 8.62
N PRO A 379 -8.23 -3.39 7.67
CA PRO A 379 -8.13 -2.52 6.51
C PRO A 379 -8.34 -1.02 6.83
N SER A 380 -8.86 -0.69 8.01
CA SER A 380 -9.15 0.68 8.46
C SER A 380 -8.15 1.19 9.50
N ALA A 381 -7.25 0.32 9.96
CA ALA A 381 -6.47 0.52 11.17
C ALA A 381 -5.33 1.55 11.06
N GLY A 382 -5.10 2.13 9.87
CA GLY A 382 -3.90 2.94 9.62
C GLY A 382 -2.62 2.22 10.05
N LEU A 383 -2.53 0.91 9.82
CA LEU A 383 -1.45 0.02 10.24
C LEU A 383 -1.16 -0.13 11.76
N VAL A 384 -2.05 0.36 12.64
CA VAL A 384 -1.99 0.04 14.09
C VAL A 384 -2.17 -1.47 14.34
N THR A 385 -2.62 -2.24 13.37
CA THR A 385 -2.58 -3.71 13.38
C THR A 385 -1.18 -4.29 13.64
N CYS A 386 -0.11 -3.62 13.18
CA CYS A 386 1.27 -4.07 13.38
C CYS A 386 1.66 -4.06 14.87
N PRO A 387 1.55 -2.95 15.63
CA PRO A 387 1.78 -2.97 17.07
C PRO A 387 0.80 -3.90 17.80
N MET A 388 -0.45 -4.05 17.34
CA MET A 388 -1.37 -5.02 17.95
C MET A 388 -0.88 -6.47 17.80
N ALA A 389 -0.33 -6.85 16.65
CA ALA A 389 0.25 -8.17 16.45
C ALA A 389 1.43 -8.45 17.38
N MET A 390 2.35 -7.49 17.49
CA MET A 390 3.50 -7.64 18.38
C MET A 390 3.09 -7.59 19.86
N THR A 391 2.02 -6.86 20.20
CA THR A 391 1.47 -6.80 21.56
C THR A 391 0.87 -8.14 21.98
N ASP A 392 0.01 -8.74 21.13
CA ASP A 392 -0.56 -10.07 21.35
C ASP A 392 0.55 -11.14 21.46
N GLY A 393 1.48 -11.15 20.50
CA GLY A 393 2.58 -12.09 20.51
C GLY A 393 3.51 -11.93 21.73
N ALA A 394 3.69 -10.71 22.24
CA ALA A 394 4.44 -10.47 23.48
C ALA A 394 3.70 -11.05 24.69
N VAL A 395 2.38 -10.81 24.81
CA VAL A 395 1.58 -11.40 25.88
C VAL A 395 1.69 -12.93 25.84
N LYS A 396 1.55 -13.53 24.65
CA LYS A 396 1.69 -14.98 24.48
C LYS A 396 3.07 -15.47 24.91
N THR A 397 4.14 -14.84 24.44
CA THR A 397 5.52 -15.24 24.76
C THR A 397 5.81 -15.13 26.26
N LEU A 398 5.47 -14.00 26.89
CA LEU A 398 5.75 -13.78 28.31
C LEU A 398 4.96 -14.75 29.20
N THR A 399 3.72 -15.04 28.83
CA THR A 399 2.87 -15.99 29.56
C THR A 399 3.36 -17.43 29.38
N ALA A 400 3.70 -17.85 28.15
CA ALA A 400 4.19 -19.20 27.86
C ALA A 400 5.55 -19.50 28.51
N LEU A 401 6.36 -18.47 28.78
CA LEU A 401 7.61 -18.59 29.55
C LEU A 401 7.37 -18.62 31.07
N ASN A 402 6.12 -18.65 31.53
CA ASN A 402 5.73 -18.68 32.94
C ASN A 402 6.31 -17.52 33.76
N LEU A 403 6.39 -16.32 33.18
CA LEU A 403 7.01 -15.15 33.80
C LEU A 403 6.03 -14.31 34.62
N ASN A 404 4.72 -14.49 34.43
CA ASN A 404 3.69 -13.78 35.18
C ASN A 404 3.78 -14.12 36.68
N GLY A 405 3.91 -13.10 37.53
CA GLY A 405 4.14 -13.25 38.98
C GLY A 405 5.56 -13.64 39.37
N LYS A 406 6.46 -13.95 38.42
CA LYS A 406 7.86 -14.35 38.68
C LYS A 406 8.89 -13.32 38.23
N HIS A 407 8.58 -12.52 37.20
CA HIS A 407 9.45 -11.48 36.68
C HIS A 407 8.73 -10.14 36.70
N LYS A 408 9.27 -9.15 37.44
CA LYS A 408 8.60 -7.86 37.73
C LYS A 408 8.12 -7.15 36.45
N LEU A 409 9.04 -6.87 35.52
CA LEU A 409 8.70 -6.17 34.28
C LEU A 409 7.79 -6.98 33.36
N ALA A 410 7.88 -8.32 33.40
CA ALA A 410 7.05 -9.16 32.53
C ALA A 410 5.61 -9.21 33.05
N THR A 411 5.44 -9.24 34.37
CA THR A 411 4.13 -9.19 35.04
C THR A 411 3.43 -7.86 34.73
N GLU A 412 4.13 -6.74 34.90
CA GLU A 412 3.61 -5.42 34.54
C GLU A 412 3.27 -5.32 33.05
N ALA A 413 4.16 -5.82 32.18
CA ALA A 413 3.92 -5.84 30.75
C ALA A 413 2.67 -6.65 30.40
N ILE A 414 2.52 -7.87 30.92
CA ILE A 414 1.34 -8.72 30.68
C ILE A 414 0.06 -7.97 31.08
N GLU A 415 0.03 -7.33 32.26
CA GLU A 415 -1.14 -6.56 32.72
C GLU A 415 -1.44 -5.37 31.79
N ARG A 416 -0.43 -4.58 31.43
CA ARG A 416 -0.63 -3.37 30.63
C ARG A 416 -0.91 -3.64 29.16
N LEU A 417 -0.27 -4.64 28.56
CA LEU A 417 -0.49 -5.02 27.16
C LEU A 417 -1.92 -5.56 26.93
N GLN A 418 -2.54 -6.12 27.96
CA GLN A 418 -3.92 -6.62 27.92
C GLN A 418 -4.96 -5.58 28.41
N SER A 419 -4.53 -4.39 28.82
CA SER A 419 -5.43 -3.42 29.44
C SER A 419 -6.47 -2.89 28.45
N ARG A 420 -7.73 -2.85 28.89
CA ARG A 420 -8.79 -2.11 28.18
C ARG A 420 -8.81 -0.62 28.51
N ASP A 421 -8.03 -0.17 29.49
CA ASP A 421 -7.91 1.26 29.85
C ASP A 421 -6.89 1.94 28.94
N PRO A 422 -7.31 2.87 28.06
CA PRO A 422 -6.40 3.54 27.12
C PRO A 422 -5.29 4.35 27.79
N LYS A 423 -5.44 4.73 29.06
CA LYS A 423 -4.43 5.46 29.82
C LYS A 423 -3.33 4.56 30.37
N ARG A 424 -3.60 3.25 30.48
CA ARG A 424 -2.68 2.24 31.03
C ARG A 424 -2.15 1.27 29.98
N ALA A 425 -2.87 1.12 28.87
CA ALA A 425 -2.56 0.17 27.83
C ALA A 425 -1.18 0.42 27.22
N TRP A 426 -0.38 -0.65 27.18
CA TRP A 426 0.93 -0.66 26.52
C TRP A 426 0.87 -1.37 25.18
N THR A 427 1.87 -1.11 24.35
CA THR A 427 2.17 -1.86 23.13
C THR A 427 3.59 -2.39 23.16
N SER A 428 3.84 -3.48 22.42
CA SER A 428 5.17 -4.08 22.29
C SER A 428 5.73 -3.96 20.88
N GLY A 429 7.05 -3.81 20.78
CA GLY A 429 7.83 -4.05 19.57
C GLY A 429 8.46 -5.45 19.54
N GLN A 430 8.98 -5.83 18.36
CA GLN A 430 9.74 -7.05 18.12
C GLN A 430 10.97 -6.72 17.26
N TRP A 431 12.18 -6.83 17.80
CA TRP A 431 13.40 -6.35 17.15
C TRP A 431 14.36 -7.49 16.77
N MET A 432 14.00 -8.24 15.73
CA MET A 432 14.77 -9.41 15.29
C MET A 432 15.75 -9.09 14.15
N THR A 433 15.30 -8.29 13.18
CA THR A 433 16.01 -8.13 11.90
C THR A 433 17.19 -7.19 12.03
N GLU A 434 18.34 -7.63 11.53
CA GLU A 434 19.57 -6.85 11.44
C GLU A 434 20.06 -6.75 9.99
N LYS A 435 21.12 -5.98 9.74
CA LYS A 435 21.63 -5.69 8.38
C LYS A 435 22.02 -6.96 7.63
N LYS A 436 22.63 -7.93 8.33
CA LYS A 436 23.10 -9.21 7.75
C LYS A 436 21.94 -10.16 7.42
N GLY A 437 20.81 -10.07 8.13
CA GLY A 437 19.70 -10.99 7.91
C GLY A 437 18.49 -10.77 8.81
N GLY A 438 17.30 -10.92 8.23
CA GLY A 438 16.03 -11.03 8.96
C GLY A 438 15.47 -12.45 8.94
N SER A 439 15.52 -13.14 7.79
CA SER A 439 15.09 -14.54 7.68
C SER A 439 16.05 -15.50 8.38
N ASP A 440 17.35 -15.26 8.24
CA ASP A 440 18.39 -15.96 9.01
C ASP A 440 18.85 -15.10 10.18
N VAL A 441 18.10 -15.14 11.29
CA VAL A 441 18.51 -14.48 12.53
C VAL A 441 19.75 -15.14 13.15
N ALA A 442 20.00 -16.43 12.85
CA ALA A 442 21.09 -17.20 13.42
C ALA A 442 22.45 -16.71 12.90
N GLY A 443 22.57 -16.47 11.60
CA GLY A 443 23.73 -15.83 10.98
C GLY A 443 23.68 -14.30 10.99
N GLY A 444 22.47 -13.72 11.03
CA GLY A 444 22.26 -12.28 10.86
C GLY A 444 22.41 -11.43 12.11
N CYS A 445 22.11 -11.96 13.30
CA CYS A 445 22.13 -11.18 14.54
C CYS A 445 23.55 -10.95 15.05
N ASP A 446 23.90 -9.68 15.24
CA ASP A 446 25.19 -9.15 15.67
C ASP A 446 25.03 -8.14 16.83
N THR A 447 23.91 -8.25 17.57
CA THR A 447 23.71 -7.56 18.84
C THR A 447 24.27 -8.41 19.99
N TYR A 448 25.02 -7.78 20.89
CA TYR A 448 25.68 -8.41 22.03
C TYR A 448 25.06 -7.94 23.35
N ALA A 449 25.07 -8.82 24.35
CA ALA A 449 24.53 -8.60 25.68
C ALA A 449 25.63 -8.82 26.73
N ILE A 450 26.03 -7.75 27.41
CA ILE A 450 27.04 -7.77 28.48
C ILE A 450 26.32 -7.80 29.82
N ASN A 451 26.61 -8.78 30.68
CA ASN A 451 25.94 -8.94 31.97
C ASN A 451 26.26 -7.77 32.91
N ILE A 452 25.24 -7.26 33.61
CA ILE A 452 25.40 -6.29 34.69
C ILE A 452 25.27 -6.99 36.04
N GLU A 453 24.12 -7.64 36.24
CA GLU A 453 23.75 -8.30 37.49
C GLU A 453 22.58 -9.27 37.24
N GLY A 454 22.71 -10.52 37.69
CA GLY A 454 21.67 -11.54 37.50
C GLY A 454 21.25 -11.67 36.04
N ASP A 455 19.95 -11.50 35.76
CA ASP A 455 19.40 -11.53 34.40
C ASP A 455 19.39 -10.15 33.70
N LYS A 456 20.01 -9.11 34.26
CA LYS A 456 20.07 -7.75 33.70
C LYS A 456 21.34 -7.56 32.86
N TYR A 457 21.19 -7.04 31.65
CA TYR A 457 22.26 -6.87 30.65
C TYR A 457 22.26 -5.48 30.02
N ARG A 458 23.41 -5.07 29.47
CA ARG A 458 23.54 -3.99 28.48
C ARG A 458 23.59 -4.56 27.08
N LEU A 459 22.71 -4.10 26.21
CA LEU A 459 22.71 -4.48 24.80
C LEU A 459 23.46 -3.45 23.95
N HIS A 460 24.31 -3.95 23.07
CA HIS A 460 25.05 -3.17 22.08
C HIS A 460 24.85 -3.80 20.70
N GLY A 461 24.32 -3.06 19.73
CA GLY A 461 24.04 -3.60 18.40
C GLY A 461 23.18 -2.69 17.53
N TYR A 462 22.73 -3.19 16.38
CA TYR A 462 21.97 -2.41 15.42
C TYR A 462 20.74 -3.15 14.91
N LYS A 463 19.55 -2.67 15.26
CA LYS A 463 18.28 -3.23 14.79
C LYS A 463 17.85 -2.53 13.51
N TRP A 464 17.87 -3.29 12.42
CA TRP A 464 17.75 -2.76 11.07
C TRP A 464 16.30 -2.45 10.68
N PHE A 465 15.33 -3.19 11.20
CA PHE A 465 13.91 -2.87 11.08
C PHE A 465 13.24 -3.03 12.44
N SER A 466 12.87 -1.89 13.04
CA SER A 466 12.16 -1.83 14.32
C SER A 466 10.85 -1.06 14.10
N SER A 467 9.76 -1.78 13.97
CA SER A 467 8.42 -1.19 13.80
C SER A 467 7.83 -0.78 15.15
N ALA A 468 6.95 0.23 15.12
CA ALA A 468 6.26 0.77 16.30
C ALA A 468 7.23 1.22 17.39
N VAL A 469 8.19 2.09 17.05
CA VAL A 469 9.14 2.66 18.03
C VAL A 469 8.49 3.66 19.01
N ASP A 470 7.19 3.91 18.85
CA ASP A 470 6.30 4.53 19.83
C ASP A 470 5.77 3.54 20.90
N ALA A 471 6.13 2.26 20.82
CA ALA A 471 5.78 1.25 21.82
C ALA A 471 6.49 1.47 23.16
N ASP A 472 6.01 0.75 24.18
CA ASP A 472 6.45 0.89 25.57
C ASP A 472 7.57 -0.11 25.90
N ILE A 473 7.45 -1.33 25.37
CA ILE A 473 8.43 -2.40 25.53
C ILE A 473 8.83 -3.01 24.19
N ALA A 474 9.90 -3.79 24.17
CA ALA A 474 10.24 -4.64 23.04
C ALA A 474 10.82 -5.99 23.48
N LEU A 475 10.57 -7.01 22.67
CA LEU A 475 11.30 -8.28 22.70
C LEU A 475 12.40 -8.27 21.62
N THR A 476 13.63 -8.63 22.00
CA THR A 476 14.79 -8.63 21.11
C THR A 476 15.68 -9.86 21.31
N LEU A 477 16.46 -10.21 20.28
CA LEU A 477 17.53 -11.20 20.38
C LEU A 477 18.89 -10.52 20.51
N ALA A 478 19.76 -11.11 21.31
CA ALA A 478 21.17 -10.75 21.41
C ALA A 478 22.02 -11.97 21.81
N ARG A 479 23.33 -11.89 21.57
CA ARG A 479 24.31 -12.88 21.97
C ARG A 479 24.88 -12.51 23.33
N VAL A 480 24.79 -13.42 24.29
CA VAL A 480 25.41 -13.22 25.61
C VAL A 480 26.92 -13.28 25.44
N VAL A 481 27.60 -12.27 25.97
CA VAL A 481 29.07 -12.21 26.05
C VAL A 481 29.48 -12.90 27.35
N ASP A 482 30.42 -13.85 27.28
CA ASP A 482 30.97 -14.54 28.45
C ASP A 482 32.06 -13.70 29.15
N ALA A 483 32.60 -14.23 30.26
CA ALA A 483 33.59 -13.53 31.07
C ALA A 483 34.90 -13.24 30.33
N ASP A 484 35.21 -14.02 29.29
CA ASP A 484 36.41 -13.87 28.46
C ASP A 484 36.17 -12.91 27.28
N GLY A 485 34.97 -12.33 27.17
CA GLY A 485 34.60 -11.41 26.09
C GLY A 485 34.15 -12.10 24.81
N ASN A 486 33.91 -13.42 24.82
CA ASN A 486 33.50 -14.19 23.65
C ASN A 486 31.97 -14.36 23.58
N ALA A 487 31.47 -14.67 22.38
CA ALA A 487 30.06 -14.96 22.15
C ALA A 487 29.88 -16.14 21.20
N VAL A 488 28.86 -16.96 21.45
CA VAL A 488 28.58 -18.15 20.63
C VAL A 488 27.90 -17.75 19.31
N ALA A 489 28.43 -18.26 18.19
CA ALA A 489 27.87 -18.04 16.86
C ALA A 489 26.60 -18.88 16.60
N GLY A 490 25.86 -18.52 15.55
CA GLY A 490 24.66 -19.24 15.12
C GLY A 490 23.49 -19.15 16.11
N SER A 491 22.47 -19.98 15.91
CA SER A 491 21.22 -19.91 16.68
C SER A 491 21.40 -20.25 18.16
N ARG A 492 22.38 -21.09 18.52
CA ARG A 492 22.62 -21.53 19.90
C ARG A 492 23.23 -20.45 20.79
N GLY A 493 23.77 -19.38 20.22
CA GLY A 493 24.26 -18.24 20.99
C GLY A 493 23.22 -17.15 21.25
N LEU A 494 22.03 -17.26 20.66
CA LEU A 494 21.00 -16.23 20.77
C LEU A 494 20.13 -16.45 22.00
N SER A 495 19.99 -15.40 22.82
CA SER A 495 19.07 -15.36 23.96
C SER A 495 18.00 -14.30 23.74
N LEU A 496 16.85 -14.47 24.39
CA LEU A 496 15.73 -13.54 24.30
C LEU A 496 15.79 -12.51 25.43
N PHE A 497 15.48 -11.26 25.10
CA PHE A 497 15.52 -10.15 26.05
C PHE A 497 14.23 -9.33 25.99
N LEU A 498 13.80 -8.87 27.16
CA LEU A 498 12.71 -7.92 27.38
C LEU A 498 13.29 -6.58 27.84
N LEU A 499 12.89 -5.48 27.21
CA LEU A 499 13.31 -4.13 27.59
C LEU A 499 12.15 -3.13 27.55
N ARG A 500 12.27 -2.04 28.32
CA ARG A 500 11.46 -0.83 28.13
C ARG A 500 12.16 0.07 27.12
N ILE A 501 11.39 0.63 26.18
CA ILE A 501 11.93 1.53 25.15
C ILE A 501 12.29 2.89 25.76
N ARG A 502 11.47 3.35 26.72
CA ARG A 502 11.68 4.58 27.47
C ARG A 502 11.74 4.28 28.97
N ASP A 503 12.52 5.07 29.70
CA ASP A 503 12.55 5.07 31.16
C ASP A 503 11.34 5.82 31.77
N ASP A 504 11.32 5.95 33.09
CA ASP A 504 10.23 6.62 33.83
C ASP A 504 10.18 8.14 33.59
N ASP A 505 11.30 8.74 33.20
CA ASP A 505 11.40 10.16 32.85
C ASP A 505 11.04 10.42 31.36
N GLY A 506 10.77 9.34 30.60
CA GLY A 506 10.40 9.40 29.19
C GLY A 506 11.60 9.45 28.22
N ASN A 507 12.82 9.34 28.72
CA ASN A 507 14.02 9.30 27.87
C ASN A 507 14.19 7.90 27.26
N LEU A 508 14.86 7.83 26.10
CA LEU A 508 15.18 6.54 25.49
C LEU A 508 16.22 5.77 26.31
N ASN A 509 15.95 4.48 26.53
CA ASN A 509 16.81 3.56 27.27
C ASN A 509 18.02 3.12 26.43
N GLY A 510 19.06 3.97 26.32
CA GLY A 510 20.29 3.65 25.56
C GLY A 510 20.06 3.43 24.06
N ILE A 511 18.95 3.95 23.52
CA ILE A 511 18.53 3.76 22.12
C ILE A 511 18.71 5.07 21.37
N GLN A 512 19.25 5.01 20.16
CA GLN A 512 19.22 6.11 19.20
C GLN A 512 18.44 5.69 17.95
N MET A 513 17.51 6.53 17.51
CA MET A 513 16.79 6.34 16.25
C MET A 513 17.62 6.92 15.10
N VAL A 514 18.26 6.06 14.31
CA VAL A 514 19.17 6.49 13.24
C VAL A 514 18.41 7.12 12.08
N ARG A 515 17.25 6.55 11.71
CA ARG A 515 16.31 7.12 10.74
C ARG A 515 14.99 6.38 10.76
N LEU A 516 13.93 7.02 10.26
CA LEU A 516 12.73 6.31 9.83
C LEU A 516 12.93 5.74 8.42
N LYS A 517 12.32 4.58 8.15
CA LYS A 517 12.30 3.97 6.82
C LYS A 517 11.37 4.77 5.90
N ASN A 518 11.82 5.07 4.68
CA ASN A 518 10.94 5.45 3.58
C ASN A 518 10.40 4.17 2.92
N LYS A 519 9.10 3.92 3.04
CA LYS A 519 8.48 2.63 2.71
C LYS A 519 7.48 2.78 1.56
N LEU A 520 7.27 1.69 0.81
CA LEU A 520 6.25 1.60 -0.24
C LEU A 520 4.84 1.84 0.33
N GLY A 521 4.42 0.99 1.27
CA GLY A 521 3.22 1.14 2.08
C GLY A 521 3.57 1.18 3.57
N THR A 522 2.56 1.02 4.42
CA THR A 522 2.65 1.13 5.87
C THR A 522 3.19 2.48 6.33
N LYS A 523 2.93 3.55 5.58
CA LYS A 523 3.56 4.85 5.81
C LYS A 523 3.10 5.48 7.12
N GLN A 524 1.92 5.11 7.61
CA GLN A 524 1.37 5.44 8.93
C GLN A 524 2.28 4.98 10.09
N LEU A 525 2.90 3.80 9.94
CA LEU A 525 3.63 3.10 10.99
C LEU A 525 5.07 3.63 11.12
N PRO A 526 5.52 4.10 12.30
CA PRO A 526 6.90 4.49 12.52
C PRO A 526 7.80 3.25 12.59
N THR A 527 8.52 2.98 11.49
CA THR A 527 9.56 1.94 11.42
C THR A 527 10.93 2.60 11.38
N ALA A 528 11.77 2.33 12.38
CA ALA A 528 13.09 2.93 12.50
C ALA A 528 14.22 1.91 12.35
N GLU A 529 15.41 2.46 12.09
CA GLU A 529 16.68 1.82 12.40
C GLU A 529 17.13 2.27 13.79
N LEU A 530 17.48 1.32 14.66
CA LEU A 530 17.88 1.61 16.03
C LEU A 530 19.34 1.20 16.26
N LEU A 531 20.13 2.13 16.77
CA LEU A 531 21.42 1.84 17.40
C LEU A 531 21.16 1.61 18.89
N LEU A 532 21.57 0.44 19.38
CA LEU A 532 21.52 0.07 20.78
C LEU A 532 22.92 0.28 21.34
N ASP A 533 23.06 1.16 22.31
CA ASP A 533 24.34 1.42 22.98
C ASP A 533 24.11 1.53 24.49
N GLY A 534 24.34 0.43 25.20
CA GLY A 534 24.14 0.36 26.63
C GLY A 534 22.68 0.20 27.07
N VAL A 535 21.81 -0.31 26.18
CA VAL A 535 20.38 -0.52 26.46
C VAL A 535 20.21 -1.50 27.61
N ILE A 536 19.48 -1.11 28.65
CA ILE A 536 19.16 -2.00 29.76
C ILE A 536 18.06 -2.97 29.36
N ALA A 537 18.35 -4.27 29.40
CA ALA A 537 17.40 -5.33 29.08
C ALA A 537 17.52 -6.51 30.03
N TYR A 538 16.45 -7.31 30.12
CA TYR A 538 16.36 -8.49 30.98
C TYR A 538 16.31 -9.75 30.14
N LYS A 539 17.25 -10.68 30.36
CA LYS A 539 17.23 -11.99 29.71
C LYS A 539 16.01 -12.76 30.19
N ILE A 540 15.21 -13.28 29.26
CA ILE A 540 14.04 -14.10 29.56
C ILE A 540 14.15 -15.48 28.90
N GLY A 541 13.73 -16.51 29.63
CA GLY A 541 13.91 -17.90 29.21
C GLY A 541 15.38 -18.37 29.30
N GLU A 542 15.64 -19.52 28.72
CA GLU A 542 16.97 -20.16 28.75
C GLU A 542 17.97 -19.46 27.81
N GLN A 543 19.21 -19.30 28.29
CA GLN A 543 20.31 -18.78 27.46
C GLN A 543 20.55 -19.69 26.25
N GLY A 544 20.74 -19.08 25.07
CA GLY A 544 20.96 -19.82 23.82
C GLY A 544 19.70 -20.43 23.20
N ARG A 545 18.53 -20.24 23.82
CA ARG A 545 17.23 -20.73 23.35
C ARG A 545 16.31 -19.59 22.90
N GLY A 546 16.87 -18.42 22.57
CA GLY A 546 16.09 -17.22 22.22
C GLY A 546 15.18 -17.41 21.01
N VAL A 547 15.64 -18.11 19.96
CA VAL A 547 14.82 -18.41 18.77
C VAL A 547 13.63 -19.32 19.11
N ALA A 548 13.81 -20.27 20.03
CA ALA A 548 12.70 -21.09 20.52
C ALA A 548 11.73 -20.26 21.38
N GLY A 549 12.25 -19.40 22.26
CA GLY A 549 11.44 -18.53 23.13
C GLY A 549 10.56 -17.53 22.35
N ILE A 550 11.06 -16.97 21.24
CA ILE A 550 10.29 -16.02 20.42
C ILE A 550 9.33 -16.70 19.43
N SER A 551 9.34 -18.04 19.32
CA SER A 551 8.48 -18.75 18.35
C SER A 551 6.98 -18.50 18.55
N ASN A 552 6.54 -18.31 19.80
CA ASN A 552 5.17 -17.95 20.16
C ASN A 552 4.73 -16.62 19.53
N MET A 553 5.55 -15.57 19.68
CA MET A 553 5.36 -14.28 19.02
C MET A 553 5.21 -14.47 17.51
N LEU A 554 6.14 -15.19 16.87
CA LEU A 554 6.11 -15.41 15.42
C LEU A 554 4.80 -16.08 14.97
N ASN A 555 4.30 -17.06 15.72
CA ASN A 555 3.06 -17.75 15.34
C ASN A 555 1.83 -16.82 15.43
N ILE A 556 1.72 -16.04 16.51
CA ILE A 556 0.64 -15.06 16.67
C ILE A 556 0.71 -13.97 15.59
N THR A 557 1.89 -13.40 15.35
CA THR A 557 2.08 -12.34 14.36
C THR A 557 1.82 -12.83 12.93
N ARG A 558 2.13 -14.10 12.62
CA ARG A 558 1.78 -14.74 11.34
C ARG A 558 0.27 -14.87 11.14
N ILE A 559 -0.49 -15.20 12.19
CA ILE A 559 -1.96 -15.22 12.12
C ILE A 559 -2.49 -13.80 11.90
N HIS A 560 -2.03 -12.80 12.67
CA HIS A 560 -2.40 -11.39 12.46
C HIS A 560 -2.05 -10.88 11.06
N ASN A 561 -0.92 -11.29 10.50
CA ASN A 561 -0.56 -10.97 9.13
C ASN A 561 -1.57 -11.54 8.11
N SER A 562 -2.04 -12.76 8.38
CA SER A 562 -3.06 -13.42 7.55
C SER A 562 -4.39 -12.68 7.64
N VAL A 563 -4.75 -12.20 8.84
CA VAL A 563 -5.89 -11.30 9.05
C VAL A 563 -5.75 -10.02 8.21
N ALA A 564 -4.58 -9.36 8.23
CA ALA A 564 -4.36 -8.15 7.44
C ALA A 564 -4.50 -8.43 5.94
N SER A 565 -3.90 -9.52 5.46
CA SER A 565 -4.00 -9.95 4.05
C SER A 565 -5.46 -10.12 3.63
N LEU A 566 -6.24 -10.88 4.42
CA LEU A 566 -7.66 -11.10 4.19
C LEU A 566 -8.50 -9.83 4.32
N GLY A 567 -8.18 -8.95 5.28
CA GLY A 567 -8.84 -7.67 5.48
C GLY A 567 -8.71 -6.76 4.25
N PHE A 568 -7.51 -6.67 3.66
CA PHE A 568 -7.30 -5.92 2.42
C PHE A 568 -8.04 -6.54 1.23
N MET A 569 -7.99 -7.87 1.08
CA MET A 569 -8.71 -8.58 0.01
C MET A 569 -10.23 -8.41 0.12
N ARG A 570 -10.80 -8.52 1.32
CA ARG A 570 -12.23 -8.27 1.55
C ARG A 570 -12.58 -6.81 1.29
N ARG A 571 -11.78 -5.87 1.79
CA ARG A 571 -12.04 -4.43 1.66
C ARG A 571 -12.15 -4.02 0.19
N ILE A 572 -11.19 -4.43 -0.65
CA ILE A 572 -11.22 -4.04 -2.06
C ILE A 572 -12.42 -4.65 -2.80
N ILE A 573 -12.79 -5.90 -2.49
CA ILE A 573 -14.00 -6.53 -3.07
C ILE A 573 -15.27 -5.77 -2.63
N SER A 574 -15.39 -5.41 -1.34
CA SER A 574 -16.55 -4.68 -0.81
C SER A 574 -16.70 -3.31 -1.50
N LEU A 575 -15.61 -2.56 -1.65
CA LEU A 575 -15.63 -1.29 -2.38
C LEU A 575 -15.92 -1.48 -3.87
N ALA A 576 -15.30 -2.47 -4.51
CA ALA A 576 -15.45 -2.72 -5.95
C ALA A 576 -16.89 -3.11 -6.30
N ARG A 577 -17.51 -4.03 -5.53
CA ARG A 577 -18.90 -4.43 -5.78
C ARG A 577 -19.90 -3.31 -5.56
N ASP A 578 -19.66 -2.44 -4.56
CA ASP A 578 -20.50 -1.27 -4.32
C ASP A 578 -20.37 -0.27 -5.47
N TYR A 579 -19.13 0.06 -5.87
CA TYR A 579 -18.86 0.95 -7.00
C TYR A 579 -19.46 0.42 -8.30
N ALA A 580 -19.45 -0.89 -8.50
CA ALA A 580 -19.99 -1.52 -9.70
C ALA A 580 -21.50 -1.27 -9.89
N THR A 581 -22.23 -0.99 -8.82
CA THR A 581 -23.65 -0.61 -8.88
C THR A 581 -23.87 0.86 -9.29
N LYS A 582 -22.84 1.69 -9.13
CA LYS A 582 -22.90 3.16 -9.33
C LYS A 582 -22.23 3.60 -10.64
N ARG A 583 -21.27 2.83 -11.14
CA ARG A 583 -20.50 3.18 -12.33
C ARG A 583 -21.17 2.66 -13.59
N ILE A 584 -21.67 3.58 -14.41
CA ILE A 584 -22.25 3.27 -15.72
C ILE A 584 -21.15 3.17 -16.77
N VAL A 585 -21.11 2.05 -17.49
CA VAL A 585 -20.28 1.84 -18.68
C VAL A 585 -21.13 1.20 -19.77
N PHE A 586 -21.05 1.73 -20.98
CA PHE A 586 -21.85 1.27 -22.13
C PHE A 586 -23.36 1.19 -21.82
N GLY A 587 -23.90 2.19 -21.11
CA GLY A 587 -25.34 2.34 -20.86
C GLY A 587 -25.91 1.59 -19.65
N GLN A 588 -25.10 0.79 -18.92
CA GLN A 588 -25.57 0.09 -17.70
C GLN A 588 -24.50 0.02 -16.60
N PRO A 589 -24.88 -0.27 -15.34
CA PRO A 589 -23.91 -0.45 -14.25
C PRO A 589 -22.90 -1.58 -14.54
N GLN A 590 -21.65 -1.42 -14.10
CA GLN A 590 -20.63 -2.49 -14.14
C GLN A 590 -21.14 -3.82 -13.57
N ALA A 591 -21.95 -3.77 -12.51
CA ALA A 591 -22.55 -4.95 -11.87
C ALA A 591 -23.47 -5.78 -12.79
N LYS A 592 -23.90 -5.25 -13.94
CA LYS A 592 -24.70 -5.97 -14.94
C LYS A 592 -23.86 -6.62 -16.04
N TRP A 593 -22.58 -6.33 -16.12
CA TRP A 593 -21.69 -6.88 -17.14
C TRP A 593 -21.14 -8.25 -16.72
N PRO A 594 -21.42 -9.34 -17.48
CA PRO A 594 -21.02 -10.69 -17.09
C PRO A 594 -19.53 -10.85 -16.82
N LEU A 595 -18.68 -10.22 -17.66
CA LEU A 595 -17.22 -10.27 -17.48
C LEU A 595 -16.79 -9.67 -16.14
N HIS A 596 -17.32 -8.50 -15.79
CA HIS A 596 -16.99 -7.85 -14.52
C HIS A 596 -17.41 -8.69 -13.30
N THR A 597 -18.62 -9.26 -13.36
CA THR A 597 -19.10 -10.16 -12.31
C THR A 597 -18.32 -11.47 -12.23
N SER A 598 -17.82 -11.98 -13.36
CA SER A 598 -16.97 -13.19 -13.40
C SER A 598 -15.63 -12.96 -12.71
N THR A 599 -14.98 -11.83 -12.97
CA THR A 599 -13.74 -11.42 -12.30
C THR A 599 -13.94 -11.32 -10.78
N ILE A 600 -14.93 -10.57 -10.32
CA ILE A 600 -15.19 -10.40 -8.87
C ILE A 600 -15.60 -11.74 -8.24
N ALA A 601 -16.37 -12.59 -8.93
CA ALA A 601 -16.77 -13.90 -8.40
C ALA A 601 -15.55 -14.81 -8.16
N LYS A 602 -14.54 -14.80 -9.05
CA LYS A 602 -13.31 -15.57 -8.83
C LYS A 602 -12.53 -15.05 -7.62
N MET A 603 -12.40 -13.73 -7.48
CA MET A 603 -11.78 -13.12 -6.30
C MET A 603 -12.52 -13.51 -5.01
N GLU A 604 -13.86 -13.51 -5.04
CA GLU A 604 -14.70 -13.89 -3.90
C GLU A 604 -14.52 -15.36 -3.49
N VAL A 605 -14.44 -16.27 -4.46
CA VAL A 605 -14.14 -17.70 -4.21
C VAL A 605 -12.81 -17.83 -3.47
N ASP A 606 -11.78 -17.11 -3.92
CA ASP A 606 -10.44 -17.17 -3.34
C ASP A 606 -10.41 -16.63 -1.89
N VAL A 607 -11.15 -15.55 -1.62
CA VAL A 607 -11.27 -14.95 -0.29
C VAL A 607 -12.04 -15.86 0.67
N ARG A 608 -13.15 -16.49 0.23
CA ARG A 608 -13.95 -17.36 1.11
C ARG A 608 -13.18 -18.60 1.58
N GLY A 609 -12.45 -19.27 0.68
CA GLY A 609 -11.63 -20.43 1.08
C GLY A 609 -10.55 -20.05 2.09
N THR A 610 -9.89 -18.93 1.87
CA THR A 610 -8.83 -18.42 2.75
C THR A 610 -9.39 -17.90 4.08
N MET A 611 -10.60 -17.33 4.09
CA MET A 611 -11.31 -16.89 5.29
C MET A 611 -11.62 -18.07 6.22
N LEU A 612 -12.13 -19.18 5.68
CA LEU A 612 -12.39 -20.38 6.50
C LEU A 612 -11.08 -20.97 7.05
N LEU A 613 -9.98 -20.89 6.29
CA LEU A 613 -8.66 -21.30 6.76
C LEU A 613 -8.15 -20.43 7.92
N LEU A 614 -8.41 -19.12 7.88
CA LEU A 614 -8.11 -18.21 8.97
C LEU A 614 -8.91 -18.56 10.24
N LEU A 615 -10.22 -18.77 10.10
CA LEU A 615 -11.08 -19.12 11.22
C LEU A 615 -10.72 -20.49 11.81
N GLU A 616 -10.35 -21.48 10.98
CA GLU A 616 -9.80 -22.76 11.46
C GLU A 616 -8.50 -22.56 12.24
N SER A 617 -7.60 -21.67 11.80
CA SER A 617 -6.39 -21.34 12.54
C SER A 617 -6.70 -20.66 13.88
N ALA A 618 -7.72 -19.80 13.94
CA ALA A 618 -8.19 -19.18 15.19
C ALA A 618 -8.80 -20.23 16.14
N ARG A 619 -9.59 -21.16 15.60
CA ARG A 619 -10.17 -22.30 16.32
C ARG A 619 -9.08 -23.15 16.97
N LEU A 620 -8.08 -23.56 16.18
CA LEU A 620 -6.96 -24.39 16.64
C LEU A 620 -6.11 -23.65 17.68
N LEU A 621 -5.87 -22.35 17.50
CA LEU A 621 -5.17 -21.54 18.49
C LEU A 621 -5.94 -21.49 19.82
N GLY A 622 -7.25 -21.22 19.76
CA GLY A 622 -8.09 -21.18 20.95
C GLY A 622 -8.17 -22.52 21.68
N LEU A 623 -8.29 -23.64 20.96
CA LEU A 623 -8.22 -24.97 21.58
C LEU A 623 -6.87 -25.25 22.23
N SER A 624 -5.77 -24.82 21.60
CA SER A 624 -4.43 -25.01 22.15
C SER A 624 -4.27 -24.23 23.45
N GLU A 625 -4.79 -23.01 23.50
CA GLU A 625 -4.76 -22.14 24.68
C GLU A 625 -5.69 -22.61 25.80
N ALA A 626 -6.81 -23.23 25.44
CA ALA A 626 -7.70 -23.87 26.41
C ALA A 626 -7.15 -25.20 26.95
N GLY A 627 -6.02 -25.71 26.43
CA GLY A 627 -5.52 -27.05 26.78
C GLY A 627 -6.42 -28.19 26.28
N LYS A 628 -7.24 -27.93 25.24
CA LYS A 628 -8.24 -28.85 24.68
C LYS A 628 -7.84 -29.42 23.30
N CYS A 629 -6.67 -29.06 22.77
CA CYS A 629 -6.19 -29.62 21.51
C CYS A 629 -5.91 -31.12 21.62
N THR A 630 -6.43 -31.89 20.67
CA THR A 630 -5.92 -33.23 20.39
C THR A 630 -4.51 -33.16 19.78
N ASP A 631 -3.75 -34.28 19.80
CA ASP A 631 -2.42 -34.34 19.17
C ASP A 631 -2.46 -33.95 17.69
N VAL A 632 -3.51 -34.38 16.97
CA VAL A 632 -3.72 -34.01 15.56
C VAL A 632 -3.89 -32.50 15.42
N GLU A 633 -4.70 -31.86 16.28
CA GLU A 633 -4.94 -30.41 16.24
C GLU A 633 -3.69 -29.59 16.59
N ALA A 634 -2.87 -30.05 17.54
CA ALA A 634 -1.62 -29.40 17.88
C ALA A 634 -0.63 -29.42 16.70
N LEU A 635 -0.51 -30.56 16.00
CA LEU A 635 0.30 -30.67 14.79
C LEU A 635 -0.24 -29.80 13.66
N LEU A 636 -1.56 -29.74 13.50
CA LEU A 636 -2.20 -28.90 12.49
C LEU A 636 -2.01 -27.41 12.76
N LEU A 637 -2.10 -26.95 14.01
CA LEU A 637 -1.84 -25.54 14.34
C LEU A 637 -0.43 -25.13 13.90
N ARG A 638 0.55 -25.99 14.17
CA ARG A 638 1.95 -25.78 13.76
C ARG A 638 2.14 -25.79 12.25
N LEU A 639 1.43 -26.66 11.54
CA LEU A 639 1.47 -26.73 10.07
C LEU A 639 0.76 -25.54 9.42
N ILE A 640 -0.45 -25.22 9.89
CA ILE A 640 -1.34 -24.30 9.19
C ILE A 640 -0.95 -22.85 9.37
N THR A 641 -0.30 -22.50 10.48
CA THR A 641 0.14 -21.13 10.74
C THR A 641 1.06 -20.57 9.63
N PRO A 642 2.18 -21.23 9.25
CA PRO A 642 3.00 -20.78 8.14
C PRO A 642 2.29 -20.91 6.78
N VAL A 643 1.50 -21.98 6.56
CA VAL A 643 0.74 -22.21 5.31
C VAL A 643 -0.28 -21.10 5.05
N LEU A 644 -1.09 -20.74 6.05
CA LEU A 644 -2.07 -19.68 5.98
C LEU A 644 -1.39 -18.34 5.66
N LYS A 645 -0.34 -18.01 6.42
CA LYS A 645 0.39 -16.75 6.24
C LYS A 645 0.96 -16.61 4.84
N LEU A 646 1.69 -17.62 4.37
CA LEU A 646 2.34 -17.55 3.05
C LEU A 646 1.32 -17.54 1.91
N TYR A 647 0.19 -18.24 2.07
CA TYR A 647 -0.82 -18.37 1.02
C TYR A 647 -1.66 -17.10 0.92
N ALA A 648 -2.25 -16.64 2.03
CA ALA A 648 -3.01 -15.40 2.09
C ALA A 648 -2.14 -14.19 1.70
N GLY A 649 -0.90 -14.13 2.20
CA GLY A 649 0.03 -13.06 1.87
C GLY A 649 0.39 -13.02 0.38
N LYS A 650 0.45 -14.18 -0.30
CA LYS A 650 0.75 -14.22 -1.73
C LYS A 650 -0.47 -13.91 -2.61
N GLN A 651 -1.68 -14.22 -2.14
CA GLN A 651 -2.94 -13.87 -2.82
C GLN A 651 -3.27 -12.38 -2.73
N ALA A 652 -2.92 -11.73 -1.61
CA ALA A 652 -3.34 -10.37 -1.31
C ALA A 652 -2.99 -9.36 -2.41
N VAL A 653 -1.76 -9.38 -2.93
CA VAL A 653 -1.29 -8.35 -3.87
C VAL A 653 -1.97 -8.46 -5.23
N PRO A 654 -1.99 -9.63 -5.92
CA PRO A 654 -2.70 -9.73 -7.20
C PRO A 654 -4.19 -9.44 -7.06
N LEU A 655 -4.84 -9.92 -5.99
CA LEU A 655 -6.27 -9.71 -5.79
C LEU A 655 -6.59 -8.23 -5.56
N VAL A 656 -5.80 -7.52 -4.75
CA VAL A 656 -5.99 -6.08 -4.56
C VAL A 656 -5.65 -5.29 -5.83
N SER A 657 -4.66 -5.75 -6.62
CA SER A 657 -4.37 -5.17 -7.94
C SER A 657 -5.57 -5.27 -8.88
N GLU A 658 -6.18 -6.46 -9.01
CA GLU A 658 -7.40 -6.66 -9.80
C GLU A 658 -8.56 -5.80 -9.28
N GLY A 659 -8.66 -5.67 -7.96
CA GLY A 659 -9.69 -4.89 -7.30
C GLY A 659 -9.56 -3.38 -7.53
N ILE A 660 -8.35 -2.81 -7.57
CA ILE A 660 -8.19 -1.39 -7.94
C ILE A 660 -8.47 -1.16 -9.44
N GLU A 661 -8.23 -2.16 -10.29
CA GLU A 661 -8.54 -2.08 -11.73
C GLU A 661 -10.04 -1.97 -12.00
N CYS A 662 -10.90 -2.50 -11.11
CA CYS A 662 -12.35 -2.34 -11.17
C CYS A 662 -12.80 -0.86 -11.17
N PHE A 663 -11.97 0.04 -10.65
CA PHE A 663 -12.20 1.50 -10.61
C PHE A 663 -11.55 2.25 -11.77
N GLY A 664 -10.79 1.57 -12.64
CA GLY A 664 -10.01 2.17 -13.71
C GLY A 664 -9.03 3.22 -13.19
N GLY A 665 -8.96 4.37 -13.88
CA GLY A 665 -8.07 5.47 -13.49
C GLY A 665 -8.25 5.94 -12.04
N GLN A 666 -9.48 5.91 -11.50
CA GLN A 666 -9.74 6.30 -10.11
C GLN A 666 -9.08 5.36 -9.10
N GLY A 667 -8.95 4.07 -9.43
CA GLY A 667 -8.27 3.09 -8.57
C GLY A 667 -6.79 3.36 -8.38
N TYR A 668 -6.18 4.15 -9.28
CA TYR A 668 -4.78 4.54 -9.24
C TYR A 668 -4.53 5.89 -8.55
N MET A 669 -5.59 6.65 -8.24
CA MET A 669 -5.46 7.99 -7.66
C MET A 669 -5.35 7.91 -6.13
N GLU A 670 -4.23 8.36 -5.57
CA GLU A 670 -3.94 8.27 -4.12
C GLU A 670 -4.96 8.99 -3.24
N ASP A 671 -5.58 10.06 -3.73
CA ASP A 671 -6.59 10.84 -3.01
C ASP A 671 -7.89 10.07 -2.78
N THR A 672 -8.18 9.02 -3.56
CA THR A 672 -9.30 8.09 -3.32
C THR A 672 -9.07 7.16 -2.13
N GLY A 673 -7.82 6.94 -1.72
CA GLY A 673 -7.43 5.96 -0.70
C GLY A 673 -7.30 4.52 -1.19
N LEU A 674 -7.73 4.18 -2.41
CA LEU A 674 -7.64 2.83 -2.97
C LEU A 674 -6.18 2.33 -3.13
N PRO A 675 -5.22 3.14 -3.63
CA PRO A 675 -3.83 2.70 -3.76
C PRO A 675 -3.17 2.33 -2.43
N THR A 676 -3.62 2.89 -1.30
CA THR A 676 -3.13 2.52 0.03
C THR A 676 -3.33 1.03 0.30
N LEU A 677 -4.46 0.44 -0.10
CA LEU A 677 -4.73 -0.99 0.06
C LEU A 677 -3.69 -1.85 -0.68
N LEU A 678 -3.31 -1.47 -1.90
CA LEU A 678 -2.32 -2.22 -2.68
C LEU A 678 -0.91 -2.08 -2.09
N ARG A 679 -0.51 -0.85 -1.76
CA ARG A 679 0.81 -0.58 -1.16
C ARG A 679 0.98 -1.29 0.18
N ASP A 680 -0.10 -1.36 0.96
CA ASP A 680 -0.09 -2.00 2.28
C ASP A 680 -0.21 -3.53 2.17
N ALA A 681 -1.03 -4.06 1.25
CA ALA A 681 -1.07 -5.51 0.99
C ALA A 681 0.30 -6.07 0.60
N GLN A 682 1.16 -5.28 -0.08
CA GLN A 682 2.50 -5.70 -0.48
C GLN A 682 3.45 -5.99 0.70
N VAL A 683 3.18 -5.49 1.92
CA VAL A 683 4.03 -5.81 3.06
C VAL A 683 3.77 -7.23 3.60
N THR A 684 2.55 -7.75 3.45
CA THR A 684 2.13 -9.02 4.07
C THR A 684 2.84 -10.28 3.56
N PRO A 685 3.30 -10.39 2.29
CA PRO A 685 4.16 -11.48 1.86
C PRO A 685 5.65 -11.32 2.25
N ILE A 686 6.05 -10.21 2.87
CA ILE A 686 7.45 -9.88 3.17
C ILE A 686 7.79 -10.09 4.66
N TRP A 687 7.15 -9.33 5.56
CA TRP A 687 7.45 -9.37 6.99
C TRP A 687 6.98 -10.68 7.66
N GLU A 688 7.48 -11.00 8.85
CA GLU A 688 7.17 -12.26 9.57
C GLU A 688 7.43 -13.54 8.74
N GLY A 689 8.37 -13.47 7.80
CA GLY A 689 8.78 -14.55 6.92
C GLY A 689 8.23 -14.42 5.50
N THR A 690 9.13 -14.42 4.51
CA THR A 690 8.72 -14.38 3.10
C THR A 690 8.03 -15.68 2.70
N THR A 691 7.30 -15.68 1.57
CA THR A 691 6.62 -16.88 1.06
C THR A 691 7.55 -18.10 1.02
N ASN A 692 8.78 -17.97 0.52
CA ASN A 692 9.72 -19.10 0.45
C ASN A 692 10.24 -19.52 1.83
N VAL A 693 10.56 -18.57 2.70
CA VAL A 693 11.08 -18.87 4.05
C VAL A 693 10.03 -19.64 4.85
N LEU A 694 8.75 -19.25 4.74
CA LEU A 694 7.67 -19.98 5.39
C LEU A 694 7.36 -21.32 4.72
N SER A 695 7.57 -21.46 3.41
CA SER A 695 7.50 -22.76 2.75
C SER A 695 8.60 -23.71 3.22
N LEU A 696 9.81 -23.20 3.51
CA LEU A 696 10.85 -24.00 4.16
C LEU A 696 10.49 -24.33 5.62
N ASP A 697 9.79 -23.43 6.32
CA ASP A 697 9.26 -23.71 7.65
C ASP A 697 8.24 -24.86 7.61
N VAL A 698 7.38 -24.91 6.58
CA VAL A 698 6.47 -26.04 6.35
C VAL A 698 7.24 -27.36 6.20
N LEU A 699 8.33 -27.37 5.43
CA LEU A 699 9.19 -28.56 5.33
C LEU A 699 9.82 -28.93 6.68
N ARG A 700 10.27 -27.94 7.46
CA ARG A 700 10.79 -28.15 8.82
C ARG A 700 9.75 -28.76 9.76
N VAL A 701 8.47 -28.42 9.60
CA VAL A 701 7.37 -29.06 10.35
C VAL A 701 7.26 -30.54 9.99
N PHE A 702 7.41 -30.91 8.71
CA PHE A 702 7.43 -32.31 8.27
C PHE A 702 8.69 -33.08 8.70
N SER A 703 9.82 -32.41 8.93
CA SER A 703 11.06 -33.05 9.39
C SER A 703 11.07 -33.41 10.90
N GLY A 704 9.98 -33.15 11.61
CA GLY A 704 9.82 -33.56 13.01
C GLY A 704 9.71 -35.07 13.19
N ARG A 705 9.63 -35.53 14.45
CA ARG A 705 9.40 -36.95 14.78
C ARG A 705 7.97 -37.40 14.53
N ASP A 706 7.03 -36.46 14.50
CA ASP A 706 5.60 -36.73 14.38
C ASP A 706 5.15 -36.83 12.91
N ASN A 707 4.19 -37.71 12.62
CA ASN A 707 3.67 -37.88 11.26
C ASN A 707 2.62 -36.80 10.90
N VAL A 708 3.09 -35.58 10.67
CA VAL A 708 2.25 -34.42 10.34
C VAL A 708 1.42 -34.64 9.07
N LEU A 709 1.97 -35.34 8.06
CA LEU A 709 1.26 -35.63 6.81
C LEU A 709 0.06 -36.55 7.04
N GLN A 710 0.20 -37.54 7.92
CA GLN A 710 -0.92 -38.40 8.33
C GLN A 710 -1.95 -37.64 9.15
N ALA A 711 -1.52 -36.79 10.08
CA ALA A 711 -2.43 -35.93 10.87
C ALA A 711 -3.25 -35.00 9.95
N PHE A 712 -2.60 -34.39 8.95
CA PHE A 712 -3.26 -33.60 7.92
C PHE A 712 -4.29 -34.42 7.13
N GLY A 713 -3.92 -35.61 6.65
CA GLY A 713 -4.84 -36.49 5.93
C GLY A 713 -6.04 -36.91 6.76
N LYS A 714 -5.85 -37.23 8.05
CA LYS A 714 -6.95 -37.59 8.98
C LYS A 714 -7.94 -36.44 9.13
N ARG A 715 -7.45 -35.21 9.30
CA ARG A 715 -8.33 -34.04 9.42
C ARG A 715 -9.10 -33.75 8.15
N VAL A 716 -8.44 -33.81 6.99
CA VAL A 716 -9.10 -33.64 5.69
C VAL A 716 -10.24 -34.66 5.55
N GLU A 717 -9.98 -35.95 5.81
CA GLU A 717 -11.03 -36.97 5.69
C GLU A 717 -12.16 -36.76 6.71
N GLN A 718 -11.86 -36.34 7.95
CA GLN A 718 -12.89 -36.00 8.93
C GLN A 718 -13.83 -34.89 8.42
N LEU A 719 -13.29 -33.82 7.84
CA LEU A 719 -14.08 -32.73 7.26
C LEU A 719 -15.00 -33.24 6.13
N LEU A 720 -14.48 -34.11 5.26
CA LEU A 720 -15.26 -34.68 4.15
C LEU A 720 -16.32 -35.68 4.61
N GLN A 721 -16.09 -36.41 5.70
CA GLN A 721 -17.06 -37.33 6.30
C GLN A 721 -18.19 -36.60 7.02
N ASN A 722 -17.87 -35.49 7.69
CA ASN A 722 -18.86 -34.63 8.33
C ASN A 722 -19.78 -33.96 7.31
N ALA A 723 -19.27 -33.68 6.11
CA ALA A 723 -19.99 -33.06 5.01
C ALA A 723 -21.03 -33.98 4.36
N LYS A 724 -22.08 -34.40 5.09
CA LYS A 724 -23.16 -35.25 4.54
C LYS A 724 -24.04 -34.42 3.59
N THR A 725 -24.13 -34.81 2.33
CA THR A 725 -24.90 -34.07 1.31
C THR A 725 -25.19 -34.93 0.09
N ASP A 726 -26.38 -34.74 -0.49
CA ASP A 726 -26.79 -35.31 -1.78
C ASP A 726 -26.47 -34.36 -2.96
N ASN A 727 -25.86 -33.20 -2.70
CA ASN A 727 -25.49 -32.25 -3.72
C ASN A 727 -24.35 -32.77 -4.61
N GLU A 728 -24.62 -32.95 -5.91
CA GLU A 728 -23.68 -33.49 -6.89
C GLU A 728 -22.37 -32.68 -6.98
N LYS A 729 -22.46 -31.34 -6.93
CA LYS A 729 -21.27 -30.47 -6.99
C LYS A 729 -20.37 -30.66 -5.78
N LEU A 730 -20.96 -30.79 -4.58
CA LEU A 730 -20.20 -31.04 -3.36
C LEU A 730 -19.58 -32.44 -3.36
N ASN A 731 -20.30 -33.45 -3.86
CA ASN A 731 -19.76 -34.81 -3.96
C ASN A 731 -18.57 -34.88 -4.93
N LYS A 732 -18.67 -34.24 -6.09
CA LYS A 732 -17.52 -34.09 -7.02
C LYS A 732 -16.35 -33.32 -6.38
N SER A 733 -16.65 -32.29 -5.58
CA SER A 733 -15.62 -31.54 -4.85
C SER A 733 -14.85 -32.41 -3.84
N LYS A 734 -15.55 -33.31 -3.12
CA LYS A 734 -14.93 -34.28 -2.20
C LYS A 734 -13.98 -35.22 -2.94
N GLU A 735 -14.38 -35.72 -4.10
CA GLU A 735 -13.56 -36.61 -4.92
C GLU A 735 -12.27 -35.93 -5.37
N GLU A 736 -12.35 -34.69 -5.87
CA GLU A 736 -11.15 -33.94 -6.27
C GLU A 736 -10.23 -33.64 -5.07
N ILE A 737 -10.77 -33.37 -3.88
CA ILE A 737 -9.96 -33.22 -2.66
C ILE A 737 -9.26 -34.53 -2.27
N ARG A 738 -9.96 -35.66 -2.29
CA ARG A 738 -9.35 -36.97 -1.98
C ARG A 738 -8.26 -37.34 -2.97
N LYS A 739 -8.49 -37.08 -4.26
CA LYS A 739 -7.50 -37.27 -5.32
C LYS A 739 -6.28 -36.39 -5.10
N ALA A 740 -6.48 -35.11 -4.83
CA ALA A 740 -5.42 -34.14 -4.52
C ALA A 740 -4.60 -34.56 -3.29
N LEU A 741 -5.25 -34.95 -2.19
CA LEU A 741 -4.60 -35.43 -0.98
C LEU A 741 -3.74 -36.67 -1.26
N LYS A 742 -4.29 -37.65 -1.98
CA LYS A 742 -3.55 -38.86 -2.37
C LYS A 742 -2.34 -38.53 -3.23
N THR A 743 -2.48 -37.65 -4.22
CA THR A 743 -1.37 -37.20 -5.07
C THR A 743 -0.27 -36.53 -4.24
N LEU A 744 -0.63 -35.61 -3.34
CA LEU A 744 0.35 -34.95 -2.47
C LEU A 744 1.08 -35.97 -1.58
N GLN A 745 0.33 -36.90 -0.96
CA GLN A 745 0.91 -37.95 -0.11
C GLN A 745 1.87 -38.84 -0.90
N THR A 746 1.48 -39.30 -2.09
CA THR A 746 2.34 -40.13 -2.95
C THR A 746 3.63 -39.40 -3.33
N LEU A 747 3.56 -38.12 -3.69
CA LEU A 747 4.75 -37.35 -4.05
C LEU A 747 5.69 -37.14 -2.86
N LEU A 748 5.16 -36.84 -1.68
CA LEU A 748 5.97 -36.62 -0.49
C LEU A 748 6.59 -37.92 0.05
N ILE A 749 5.86 -39.04 0.02
CA ILE A 749 6.41 -40.36 0.37
C ILE A 749 7.54 -40.72 -0.59
N LYS A 750 7.31 -40.58 -1.90
CA LYS A 750 8.33 -40.86 -2.92
C LYS A 750 9.58 -39.98 -2.75
N ALA A 751 9.41 -38.71 -2.38
CA ALA A 751 10.52 -37.80 -2.09
C ALA A 751 11.31 -38.24 -0.85
N SER A 752 10.63 -38.71 0.19
CA SER A 752 11.25 -39.28 1.39
C SER A 752 12.02 -40.57 1.07
N ASP A 753 11.42 -41.50 0.32
CA ASP A 753 12.06 -42.77 -0.07
C ASP A 753 13.31 -42.54 -0.93
N SER A 754 13.30 -41.48 -1.72
CA SER A 754 14.41 -41.10 -2.60
C SER A 754 15.41 -40.16 -1.93
N ALA A 755 15.25 -39.80 -0.65
CA ALA A 755 16.09 -38.79 0.02
C ALA A 755 17.55 -39.23 0.21
N LEU A 756 17.81 -40.54 0.22
CA LEU A 756 19.17 -41.11 0.24
C LEU A 756 19.87 -41.03 -1.11
N ASN A 757 19.12 -40.79 -2.19
CA ASN A 757 19.67 -40.54 -3.50
C ASN A 757 19.87 -39.03 -3.65
N ASP A 758 21.10 -38.59 -3.87
CA ASP A 758 21.44 -37.16 -4.05
C ASP A 758 20.66 -36.47 -5.17
N SER A 759 19.90 -37.19 -6.00
CA SER A 759 19.15 -36.68 -7.15
C SER A 759 17.85 -35.92 -6.81
N VAL A 760 17.40 -35.90 -5.55
CA VAL A 760 16.11 -35.31 -5.12
C VAL A 760 16.28 -34.08 -4.23
N ARG A 761 15.53 -33.01 -4.55
CA ARG A 761 15.51 -31.70 -3.88
C ARG A 761 14.08 -31.29 -3.55
N ILE A 762 13.63 -31.63 -2.34
CA ILE A 762 12.29 -31.23 -1.87
C ILE A 762 12.18 -29.72 -1.62
N ASP A 763 13.31 -29.06 -1.32
CA ASP A 763 13.38 -27.63 -1.05
C ASP A 763 13.07 -26.78 -2.30
N SER A 764 13.33 -27.30 -3.52
CA SER A 764 13.02 -26.58 -4.77
C SER A 764 11.53 -26.40 -5.01
N VAL A 765 10.69 -27.29 -4.45
CA VAL A 765 9.24 -27.32 -4.62
C VAL A 765 8.47 -27.02 -3.32
N ALA A 766 9.16 -26.48 -2.31
CA ALA A 766 8.57 -26.19 -1.00
C ALA A 766 7.32 -25.29 -1.09
N ARG A 767 7.33 -24.33 -2.03
CA ARG A 767 6.20 -23.42 -2.25
C ARG A 767 4.99 -24.18 -2.80
N ASP A 768 5.19 -25.03 -3.80
CA ASP A 768 4.12 -25.80 -4.43
C ASP A 768 3.46 -26.76 -3.44
N ILE A 769 4.27 -27.42 -2.60
CA ILE A 769 3.79 -28.26 -1.48
C ILE A 769 2.93 -27.42 -0.52
N SER A 770 3.43 -26.27 -0.09
CA SER A 770 2.70 -25.39 0.84
C SER A 770 1.37 -24.92 0.25
N PHE A 771 1.34 -24.58 -1.04
CA PHE A 771 0.14 -24.13 -1.74
C PHE A 771 -0.85 -25.28 -1.95
N ALA A 772 -0.37 -26.50 -2.19
CA ALA A 772 -1.23 -27.68 -2.25
C ALA A 772 -1.92 -27.95 -0.91
N ILE A 773 -1.18 -27.87 0.21
CA ILE A 773 -1.74 -28.01 1.56
C ILE A 773 -2.82 -26.94 1.81
N ALA A 774 -2.54 -25.68 1.50
CA ALA A 774 -3.50 -24.58 1.64
C ALA A 774 -4.80 -24.85 0.86
N ARG A 775 -4.67 -25.25 -0.41
CA ARG A 775 -5.81 -25.50 -1.31
C ARG A 775 -6.65 -26.69 -0.91
N ILE A 776 -6.02 -27.80 -0.53
CA ILE A 776 -6.70 -28.99 -0.03
C ILE A 776 -7.46 -28.65 1.25
N TYR A 777 -6.82 -28.00 2.22
CA TYR A 777 -7.45 -27.72 3.52
C TYR A 777 -8.61 -26.72 3.37
N ALA A 778 -8.39 -25.59 2.68
CA ALA A 778 -9.44 -24.62 2.44
C ALA A 778 -10.62 -25.22 1.65
N GLY A 779 -10.35 -26.08 0.67
CA GLY A 779 -11.39 -26.80 -0.08
C GLY A 779 -12.21 -27.74 0.81
N SER A 780 -11.57 -28.50 1.69
CA SER A 780 -12.26 -29.34 2.68
C SER A 780 -13.14 -28.53 3.62
N LEU A 781 -12.66 -27.37 4.09
CA LEU A 781 -13.43 -26.47 4.95
C LEU A 781 -14.63 -25.86 4.22
N LEU A 782 -14.47 -25.47 2.95
CA LEU A 782 -15.56 -24.98 2.10
C LEU A 782 -16.64 -26.05 1.90
N ILE A 783 -16.25 -27.30 1.63
CA ILE A 783 -17.17 -28.42 1.48
C ILE A 783 -17.94 -28.66 2.79
N GLU A 784 -17.25 -28.72 3.93
CA GLU A 784 -17.89 -28.94 5.23
C GLU A 784 -18.85 -27.80 5.57
N PHE A 785 -18.45 -26.54 5.34
CA PHE A 785 -19.29 -25.37 5.54
C PHE A 785 -20.53 -25.37 4.63
N ALA A 786 -20.35 -25.65 3.34
CA ALA A 786 -21.44 -25.66 2.37
C ALA A 786 -22.43 -26.84 2.55
N SER A 787 -22.06 -27.86 3.33
CA SER A 787 -22.92 -29.01 3.65
C SER A 787 -23.78 -28.80 4.90
N ASP A 788 -23.59 -27.70 5.61
CA ASP A 788 -24.38 -27.37 6.81
C ASP A 788 -25.70 -26.71 6.41
N GLU A 789 -26.77 -27.49 6.24
CA GLU A 789 -28.08 -27.01 5.77
C GLU A 789 -28.72 -25.96 6.69
N GLY A 790 -28.31 -25.87 7.96
CA GLY A 790 -28.83 -24.87 8.90
C GLY A 790 -28.27 -23.47 8.67
N ILE A 791 -27.16 -23.35 7.94
CA ILE A 791 -26.39 -22.10 7.82
C ILE A 791 -26.03 -21.79 6.36
N ALA A 792 -25.70 -22.79 5.55
CA ALA A 792 -25.25 -22.61 4.18
C ALA A 792 -26.38 -22.07 3.27
N ASN A 793 -26.00 -21.30 2.25
CA ASN A 793 -26.89 -20.92 1.16
C ASN A 793 -26.42 -21.50 -0.18
N ALA A 794 -27.24 -21.32 -1.23
CA ALA A 794 -26.93 -21.86 -2.56
C ALA A 794 -25.57 -21.41 -3.14
N THR A 795 -25.07 -20.24 -2.75
CA THR A 795 -23.77 -19.73 -3.22
C THR A 795 -22.60 -20.48 -2.59
N ASP A 796 -22.77 -21.06 -1.40
CA ASP A 796 -21.68 -21.72 -0.68
C ASP A 796 -21.29 -23.04 -1.36
N ALA A 797 -22.27 -23.80 -1.86
CA ALA A 797 -22.01 -25.01 -2.65
C ALA A 797 -21.33 -24.69 -4.00
N GLU A 798 -21.72 -23.58 -4.64
CA GLU A 798 -21.07 -23.12 -5.87
C GLU A 798 -19.62 -22.70 -5.62
N VAL A 799 -19.35 -21.97 -4.53
CA VAL A 799 -17.98 -21.55 -4.17
C VAL A 799 -17.10 -22.76 -3.88
N ALA A 800 -17.58 -23.74 -3.12
CA ALA A 800 -16.84 -24.98 -2.85
C ALA A 800 -16.52 -25.72 -4.16
N TYR A 801 -17.49 -25.83 -5.06
CA TYR A 801 -17.30 -26.44 -6.37
C TYR A 801 -16.24 -25.74 -7.21
N ARG A 802 -16.33 -24.41 -7.36
CA ARG A 802 -15.35 -23.67 -8.16
C ARG A 802 -13.95 -23.74 -7.56
N TRP A 803 -13.84 -23.68 -6.24
CA TRP A 803 -12.56 -23.84 -5.56
C TRP A 803 -11.93 -25.20 -5.83
N CYS A 804 -12.72 -26.28 -5.76
CA CYS A 804 -12.22 -27.65 -5.86
C CYS A 804 -12.04 -28.14 -7.29
N CYS A 805 -12.87 -27.66 -8.23
CA CYS A 805 -12.98 -28.24 -9.57
C CYS A 805 -12.53 -27.31 -10.71
N GLU A 806 -12.44 -25.99 -10.51
CA GLU A 806 -12.07 -25.02 -11.56
C GLU A 806 -10.64 -24.49 -11.43
N GLN A 807 -9.88 -24.98 -10.45
CA GLN A 807 -8.46 -24.69 -10.29
C GLN A 807 -7.70 -25.93 -9.82
N PRO A 808 -6.40 -26.07 -10.17
CA PRO A 808 -5.63 -27.20 -9.68
C PRO A 808 -5.46 -27.09 -8.16
N LEU A 809 -5.89 -28.11 -7.42
CA LEU A 809 -5.64 -28.24 -5.98
C LEU A 809 -4.18 -28.60 -5.68
N VAL A 810 -3.58 -29.45 -6.52
CA VAL A 810 -2.14 -29.77 -6.53
C VAL A 810 -1.57 -29.38 -7.87
N ASN A 811 -0.65 -28.41 -7.87
CA ASN A 811 0.18 -28.08 -9.03
C ASN A 811 1.63 -28.43 -8.69
N LEU A 812 1.93 -29.72 -8.71
CA LEU A 812 3.23 -30.27 -8.32
C LEU A 812 3.45 -31.58 -9.08
N ARG A 813 4.65 -31.78 -9.60
CA ARG A 813 5.01 -32.96 -10.40
C ARG A 813 6.33 -33.56 -9.93
N TRP A 814 6.50 -34.86 -10.14
CA TRP A 814 7.66 -35.60 -9.61
C TRP A 814 8.98 -35.10 -10.21
N GLU A 815 9.01 -34.79 -11.50
CA GLU A 815 10.21 -34.32 -12.20
C GLU A 815 10.72 -32.97 -11.66
N TRP A 816 9.89 -32.22 -10.93
CA TRP A 816 10.29 -30.96 -10.32
C TRP A 816 11.17 -31.12 -9.09
N PHE A 817 11.16 -32.30 -8.49
CA PHE A 817 12.04 -32.65 -7.38
C PHE A 817 13.48 -32.96 -7.85
N SER A 818 13.76 -33.02 -9.16
CA SER A 818 15.08 -33.45 -9.65
C SER A 818 16.17 -32.39 -9.52
N ASN A 819 17.40 -32.83 -9.22
CA ASN A 819 18.60 -31.98 -9.28
C ASN A 819 18.86 -31.41 -10.69
N ASP A 820 18.56 -32.17 -11.73
CA ASP A 820 18.74 -31.72 -13.12
C ASP A 820 17.88 -30.50 -13.43
N ARG A 821 16.67 -30.43 -12.87
CA ARG A 821 15.84 -29.23 -12.94
C ARG A 821 16.51 -28.04 -12.25
N VAL A 822 17.11 -28.22 -11.07
CA VAL A 822 17.83 -27.12 -10.40
C VAL A 822 18.98 -26.59 -11.27
N LYS A 823 19.67 -27.48 -12.01
CA LYS A 823 20.69 -27.08 -12.98
C LYS A 823 20.08 -26.31 -14.15
N ALA A 824 18.95 -26.77 -14.70
CA ALA A 824 18.21 -26.07 -15.75
C ALA A 824 17.73 -24.69 -15.29
N ASP A 825 17.16 -24.58 -14.09
CA ASP A 825 16.69 -23.32 -13.50
C ASP A 825 17.85 -22.32 -13.37
N ARG A 826 19.03 -22.77 -12.93
CA ARG A 826 20.23 -21.92 -12.89
C ARG A 826 20.68 -21.47 -14.27
N ASN A 827 20.55 -22.32 -15.29
CA ASN A 827 20.91 -21.93 -16.65
C ASN A 827 19.94 -20.86 -17.18
N ILE A 828 18.64 -21.04 -16.96
CA ILE A 828 17.61 -20.05 -17.34
C ILE A 828 17.85 -18.72 -16.61
N VAL A 829 18.07 -18.75 -15.29
CA VAL A 829 18.19 -17.52 -14.48
C VAL A 829 19.48 -16.75 -14.76
N TYR A 830 20.58 -17.46 -15.06
CA TYR A 830 21.90 -16.84 -15.24
C TYR A 830 22.37 -16.82 -16.70
N GLU A 831 21.46 -17.03 -17.66
CA GLU A 831 21.75 -16.86 -19.08
C GLU A 831 22.22 -15.42 -19.33
N SER A 832 23.37 -15.27 -20.02
CA SER A 832 23.98 -13.96 -20.31
C SER A 832 24.29 -13.08 -19.09
N PHE A 833 24.38 -13.67 -17.88
CA PHE A 833 24.70 -12.90 -16.68
C PHE A 833 26.19 -12.54 -16.63
N ALA A 834 26.50 -11.26 -16.89
CA ALA A 834 27.86 -10.72 -16.98
C ALA A 834 28.77 -11.06 -15.77
N GLY A 835 28.20 -11.15 -14.57
CA GLY A 835 28.94 -11.47 -13.34
C GLY A 835 29.43 -12.92 -13.22
N LYS A 836 29.02 -13.82 -14.13
CA LYS A 836 29.52 -15.20 -14.19
C LYS A 836 30.80 -15.33 -15.02
N GLN A 837 31.01 -14.47 -16.01
CA GLN A 837 32.23 -14.47 -16.84
C GLN A 837 33.46 -13.93 -16.11
N SER A 838 33.30 -13.13 -15.05
CA SER A 838 34.41 -12.59 -14.27
C SER A 838 34.74 -13.39 -12.99
N LYS A 839 34.08 -14.53 -12.77
CA LYS A 839 34.23 -15.38 -11.57
C LYS A 839 34.35 -16.89 -11.87
N LEU A 840 34.37 -17.26 -13.14
CA LEU A 840 34.91 -18.53 -13.66
C LEU A 840 36.27 -18.22 -14.27
#